data_AF-A0A2K9LUJ3-F1
#
_entry.id   AF-A0A2K9LUJ3-F1
#
_cell.length_a   1.000
_cell.length_b   1.000
_cell.length_c   1.000
_cell.angle_alpha   90.00
_cell.angle_beta   90.00
_cell.angle_gamma   90.00
#
_symmetry.space_group_name_H-M   'P 1'
#
loop_
_entity.id
_entity.type
_entity.pdbx_description
1 polymer ?
#
loop_
_entity_poly.entity_id
_entity_poly.type
_entity_poly.pdbx_seq_one_letter_code
_entity_poly.pdbx_strand_id
1 'polypeptide(L)'
;MEINLYAPVDCEVKHISKCSDAVFSEKMLGDGIVVIPENGKFSLPFDKAKCKMTFETKHAYGFKINNELDVLIHCGIDTVKLNGKPFTQKVKLEQNLKLNDAIFEVDLQVLKDNNVTSETPIVFDPASAEDIQILGLKEGKYKKGELICKISYKQVSPAKSENGLKEFKSKYQLAGEHFVNAVGGRANYSRVYNCMTRLRFNINDKSKVDEAKIKSNELVKGINWAGDELQIIIGGECYKVREEIEKLDNYSGSTKETKDKVKKSVGSIIMEAIAGIMVPIIPVLMAVGIFGALYAITNQIGWTQNLDDPTVSIENANLLSVIMFILQKVGLNLIGVFFLYNTVKYLNGNTILAIFAGLILTSRILFVGVLPTGTEEWSFGQLMSETKYGISGWFLFRISDYPVVIKAYEGSVLPFILAGFIIAYSDKWIKTWMPSSIDIVFRSAIVIFLTVVPVLFIAGPILGLLEYLMVILVNLLGAIPFGIGVALFTIIWQPLVLTGVHVAVAMTMMLPIITSATPSPMLPAVTIAVMGQLGTVIGIAIFTKNGNLRGLALNAIPAGVFGITEPIIYGINLPKVKPFIIGCLSGGVGGLICGYLGVVQNSVGPQGILAVLNYDEPMHKVILLLSFLATIGTAILLTFFFYKERKNEYKVAVDVSKKIEKLLKKMNSESLEWFEKNSKDISLQIKDKKEVIKEYEKYLQKLLKLEAKIAYLNGVEEKTKAKLYKKATKAQVNEKLEQEKIDMIVERYNSYSLTDKINPLVLEKENLIKDRKDTVKNYESTVKELENATFEFVENISKEVKKEEILEFKNLYWNAVNAVEVGYGVLEEKKIYFTKEQKRNLLAVN
;
A
#
# COMPACT_ATOMS: atom_id res chain seq x y z
N MET A 1 -26.73 -25.58 30.01
CA MET A 1 -25.80 -26.67 30.42
C MET A 1 -25.09 -26.21 31.68
N GLU A 2 -24.71 -27.12 32.56
CA GLU A 2 -23.99 -26.79 33.80
C GLU A 2 -22.67 -27.56 33.88
N ILE A 3 -21.61 -26.89 34.32
CA ILE A 3 -20.32 -27.52 34.65
C ILE A 3 -19.91 -27.18 36.08
N ASN A 4 -19.19 -28.11 36.71
CA ASN A 4 -18.62 -27.91 38.04
C ASN A 4 -17.20 -27.32 37.91
N LEU A 5 -16.91 -26.28 38.69
CA LEU A 5 -15.56 -25.71 38.82
C LEU A 5 -15.01 -26.05 40.21
N TYR A 6 -13.89 -26.77 40.23
CA TYR A 6 -13.20 -27.19 41.46
C TYR A 6 -11.94 -26.36 41.70
N ALA A 7 -11.42 -26.36 42.93
CA ALA A 7 -10.17 -25.67 43.23
C ALA A 7 -8.98 -26.37 42.56
N PRO A 8 -8.21 -25.68 41.68
CA PRO A 8 -7.08 -26.30 40.96
C PRO A 8 -5.86 -26.53 41.87
N VAL A 9 -5.84 -25.87 43.03
CA VAL A 9 -4.75 -25.87 44.01
C VAL A 9 -5.32 -25.44 45.37
N ASP A 10 -4.56 -25.55 46.46
CA ASP A 10 -4.96 -24.92 47.72
C ASP A 10 -4.86 -23.41 47.55
N CYS A 11 -5.97 -22.69 47.76
CA CYS A 11 -6.06 -21.30 47.35
C CYS A 11 -7.15 -20.51 48.06
N GLU A 12 -7.03 -19.19 47.99
CA GLU A 12 -8.14 -18.26 48.22
C GLU A 12 -8.82 -17.92 46.88
N VAL A 13 -10.15 -17.99 46.84
CA VAL A 13 -10.95 -17.72 45.64
C VAL A 13 -11.73 -16.43 45.80
N LYS A 14 -11.69 -15.56 44.79
CA LYS A 14 -12.47 -14.33 44.69
C LYS A 14 -13.18 -14.25 43.34
N HIS A 15 -14.24 -13.43 43.27
CA HIS A 15 -14.88 -13.12 42.00
C HIS A 15 -13.89 -12.39 41.06
N ILE A 16 -13.97 -12.61 39.73
CA ILE A 16 -13.00 -12.04 38.76
C ILE A 16 -12.92 -10.52 38.81
N SER A 17 -14.02 -9.84 39.16
CA SER A 17 -14.07 -8.38 39.31
C SER A 17 -13.15 -7.83 40.41
N LYS A 18 -12.59 -8.69 41.28
CA LYS A 18 -11.61 -8.34 42.31
C LYS A 18 -10.16 -8.70 41.92
N CYS A 19 -9.93 -9.11 40.68
CA CYS A 19 -8.60 -9.32 40.13
C CYS A 19 -7.83 -7.99 40.09
N SER A 20 -6.51 -8.02 40.30
CA SER A 20 -5.68 -6.80 40.28
C SER A 20 -5.41 -6.25 38.87
N ASP A 21 -5.64 -7.05 37.82
CA ASP A 21 -5.48 -6.65 36.43
C ASP A 21 -6.82 -6.22 35.78
N ALA A 22 -6.81 -5.04 35.14
CA ALA A 22 -7.98 -4.42 34.54
C ALA A 22 -8.62 -5.25 33.42
N VAL A 23 -7.83 -5.96 32.61
CA VAL A 23 -8.34 -6.77 31.49
C VAL A 23 -9.23 -7.89 32.01
N PHE A 24 -8.86 -8.48 33.15
CA PHE A 24 -9.62 -9.53 33.81
C PHE A 24 -10.75 -8.95 34.68
N SER A 25 -10.51 -7.91 35.48
CA SER A 25 -11.53 -7.36 36.39
C SER A 25 -12.70 -6.70 35.65
N GLU A 26 -12.46 -6.14 34.46
CA GLU A 26 -13.50 -5.58 33.57
C GLU A 26 -14.15 -6.64 32.67
N LYS A 27 -13.81 -7.93 32.84
CA LYS A 27 -14.36 -9.08 32.09
C LYS A 27 -14.14 -9.00 30.57
N MET A 28 -13.09 -8.32 30.10
CA MET A 28 -12.81 -8.19 28.66
C MET A 28 -12.54 -9.54 27.98
N LEU A 29 -12.01 -10.52 28.72
CA LEU A 29 -11.74 -11.88 28.26
C LEU A 29 -12.80 -12.90 28.71
N GLY A 30 -13.93 -12.42 29.22
CA GLY A 30 -15.01 -13.24 29.76
C GLY A 30 -15.17 -13.16 31.27
N ASP A 31 -16.28 -13.69 31.76
CA ASP A 31 -16.56 -13.79 33.20
C ASP A 31 -15.83 -14.98 33.83
N GLY A 32 -15.62 -14.96 35.14
CA GLY A 32 -14.88 -16.03 35.80
C GLY A 32 -14.58 -15.80 37.28
N ILE A 33 -13.48 -16.41 37.74
CA ILE A 33 -12.94 -16.25 39.09
C ILE A 33 -11.45 -15.94 39.05
N VAL A 34 -10.92 -15.36 40.13
CA VAL A 34 -9.48 -15.26 40.35
C VAL A 34 -9.10 -16.12 41.56
N VAL A 35 -8.02 -16.88 41.39
CA VAL A 35 -7.49 -17.81 42.39
C VAL A 35 -6.14 -17.29 42.89
N ILE A 36 -5.97 -17.19 44.20
CA ILE A 36 -4.70 -16.82 44.84
C ILE A 36 -4.09 -18.09 45.44
N PRO A 37 -3.05 -18.69 44.81
CA PRO A 37 -2.53 -19.99 45.21
C PRO A 37 -1.70 -19.91 46.50
N GLU A 38 -1.89 -20.87 47.41
CA GLU A 38 -1.03 -21.10 48.57
C GLU A 38 0.17 -22.02 48.23
N ASN A 39 0.06 -22.82 47.18
CA ASN A 39 1.17 -23.64 46.65
C ASN A 39 1.19 -23.67 45.11
N GLY A 40 2.30 -24.15 44.54
CA GLY A 40 2.57 -24.05 43.11
C GLY A 40 2.05 -25.18 42.22
N LYS A 41 1.30 -26.18 42.73
CA LYS A 41 1.00 -27.42 41.98
C LYS A 41 -0.43 -27.45 41.44
N PHE A 42 -0.62 -26.89 40.25
CA PHE A 42 -1.95 -26.76 39.62
C PHE A 42 -2.42 -28.03 38.93
N SER A 43 -3.69 -28.39 39.15
CA SER A 43 -4.39 -29.46 38.45
C SER A 43 -5.64 -28.98 37.72
N LEU A 44 -6.19 -29.84 36.85
CA LEU A 44 -7.41 -29.55 36.12
C LEU A 44 -8.59 -29.33 37.08
N PRO A 45 -9.28 -28.17 37.01
CA PRO A 45 -10.41 -27.85 37.88
C PRO A 45 -11.78 -28.26 37.28
N PHE A 46 -11.80 -29.17 36.30
CA PHE A 46 -13.00 -29.60 35.57
C PHE A 46 -13.07 -31.12 35.48
N ASP A 47 -14.28 -31.68 35.33
CA ASP A 47 -14.48 -33.14 35.23
C ASP A 47 -13.71 -33.75 34.05
N LYS A 48 -13.80 -33.11 32.87
CA LYS A 48 -13.07 -33.46 31.64
C LYS A 48 -12.80 -32.21 30.81
N ALA A 49 -11.59 -32.05 30.32
CA ALA A 49 -11.26 -31.00 29.37
C ALA A 49 -10.12 -31.41 28.43
N LYS A 50 -10.05 -30.78 27.25
CA LYS A 50 -8.98 -30.98 26.28
C LYS A 50 -8.11 -29.73 26.20
N CYS A 51 -6.80 -29.87 26.36
CA CYS A 51 -5.87 -28.74 26.20
C CYS A 51 -5.81 -28.34 24.71
N LYS A 52 -6.19 -27.11 24.40
CA LYS A 52 -6.24 -26.56 23.03
C LYS A 52 -5.15 -25.54 22.75
N MET A 53 -4.58 -24.95 23.80
CA MET A 53 -3.61 -23.89 23.66
C MET A 53 -2.62 -23.91 24.83
N THR A 54 -1.35 -23.77 24.50
CA THR A 54 -0.25 -23.56 25.45
C THR A 54 0.61 -22.42 24.92
N PHE A 55 1.03 -21.49 25.77
CA PHE A 55 1.87 -20.35 25.36
C PHE A 55 3.37 -20.68 25.51
N GLU A 56 4.23 -20.06 24.70
CA GLU A 56 5.69 -20.29 24.73
C GLU A 56 6.30 -20.02 26.12
N THR A 57 5.81 -18.99 26.81
CA THR A 57 6.24 -18.61 28.16
C THR A 57 5.55 -19.42 29.27
N LYS A 58 4.74 -20.43 28.94
CA LYS A 58 4.15 -21.43 29.85
C LYS A 58 3.30 -20.87 31.01
N HIS A 59 2.87 -19.62 30.91
CA HIS A 59 2.12 -18.93 31.97
C HIS A 59 0.60 -19.02 31.79
N ALA A 60 0.12 -19.48 30.65
CA ALA A 60 -1.32 -19.57 30.37
C ALA A 60 -1.65 -20.84 29.58
N TYR A 61 -2.86 -21.35 29.81
CA TYR A 61 -3.34 -22.62 29.27
C TYR A 61 -4.82 -22.51 28.89
N GLY A 62 -5.12 -22.79 27.63
CA GLY A 62 -6.49 -22.83 27.11
C GLY A 62 -7.02 -24.25 27.06
N PHE A 63 -8.21 -24.48 27.62
CA PHE A 63 -8.89 -25.76 27.60
C PHE A 63 -10.27 -25.65 26.96
N LYS A 64 -10.70 -26.73 26.33
CA LYS A 64 -12.07 -26.90 25.85
C LYS A 64 -12.78 -27.94 26.72
N ILE A 65 -13.81 -27.53 27.44
CA ILE A 65 -14.61 -28.37 28.33
C ILE A 65 -15.74 -28.98 27.51
N ASN A 66 -15.92 -30.31 27.59
CA ASN A 66 -16.96 -31.06 26.88
C ASN A 66 -17.05 -30.79 25.35
N ASN A 67 -15.97 -30.35 24.70
CA ASN A 67 -15.93 -29.87 23.31
C ASN A 67 -16.78 -28.62 23.00
N GLU A 68 -17.20 -27.87 24.01
CA GLU A 68 -18.17 -26.76 23.84
C GLU A 68 -17.61 -25.44 24.37
N LEU A 69 -17.30 -25.38 25.67
CA LEU A 69 -16.91 -24.15 26.35
C LEU A 69 -15.38 -24.00 26.36
N ASP A 70 -14.88 -22.90 25.84
CA ASP A 70 -13.46 -22.55 25.90
C ASP A 70 -13.17 -21.78 27.21
N VAL A 71 -12.13 -22.19 27.92
CA VAL A 71 -11.72 -21.60 29.20
C VAL A 71 -10.22 -21.32 29.19
N LEU A 72 -9.83 -20.20 29.78
CA LEU A 72 -8.45 -19.79 29.93
C LEU A 72 -8.06 -19.79 31.40
N ILE A 73 -6.98 -20.51 31.73
CA ILE A 73 -6.31 -20.43 33.03
C ILE A 73 -5.01 -19.65 32.83
N HIS A 74 -4.91 -18.48 33.44
CA HIS A 74 -3.75 -17.58 33.32
C HIS A 74 -3.04 -17.49 34.66
N CYS A 75 -1.81 -17.98 34.78
CA CYS A 75 -1.08 -18.04 36.05
C CYS A 75 -0.17 -16.83 36.24
N GLY A 76 -0.58 -15.93 37.15
CA GLY A 76 0.16 -14.72 37.51
C GLY A 76 0.09 -13.65 36.43
N ILE A 77 -0.24 -12.42 36.83
CA ILE A 77 -0.29 -11.26 35.93
C ILE A 77 1.13 -10.77 35.64
N ASP A 78 1.41 -10.31 34.41
CA ASP A 78 2.73 -9.84 33.94
C ASP A 78 3.87 -10.88 33.96
N THR A 79 3.55 -12.17 34.06
CA THR A 79 4.56 -13.26 34.13
C THR A 79 5.29 -13.53 32.81
N VAL A 80 4.81 -12.96 31.69
CA VAL A 80 5.48 -13.02 30.37
C VAL A 80 6.92 -12.48 30.45
N LYS A 81 7.18 -11.45 31.28
CA LYS A 81 8.51 -10.85 31.46
C LYS A 81 9.54 -11.83 32.04
N LEU A 82 9.09 -12.93 32.63
CA LEU A 82 9.94 -13.96 33.24
C LEU A 82 10.37 -15.06 32.25
N ASN A 83 9.96 -14.97 30.98
CA ASN A 83 10.37 -15.88 29.89
C ASN A 83 10.20 -17.38 30.24
N GLY A 84 9.14 -17.73 30.97
CA GLY A 84 8.81 -19.12 31.32
C GLY A 84 9.70 -19.77 32.39
N LYS A 85 10.65 -19.04 33.00
CA LYS A 85 11.53 -19.58 34.05
C LYS A 85 10.83 -20.17 35.28
N PRO A 86 9.77 -19.55 35.84
CA PRO A 86 9.14 -20.08 37.05
C PRO A 86 8.17 -21.24 36.77
N PHE A 87 7.93 -21.61 35.50
CA PHE A 87 6.88 -22.56 35.12
C PHE A 87 7.44 -23.89 34.61
N THR A 88 6.92 -24.98 35.16
CA THR A 88 7.14 -26.34 34.65
C THR A 88 5.84 -26.90 34.09
N GLN A 89 5.73 -26.94 32.76
CA GLN A 89 4.58 -27.50 32.05
C GLN A 89 4.53 -29.03 32.20
N LYS A 90 3.36 -29.58 32.56
CA LYS A 90 3.10 -31.04 32.64
C LYS A 90 2.13 -31.53 31.56
N VAL A 91 1.27 -30.65 31.06
CA VAL A 91 0.29 -30.92 30.00
C VAL A 91 0.88 -30.77 28.59
N LYS A 92 0.46 -31.60 27.62
CA LYS A 92 0.76 -31.44 26.18
C LYS A 92 -0.44 -30.90 25.40
N LEU A 93 -0.17 -30.23 24.27
CA LEU A 93 -1.21 -29.76 23.34
C LEU A 93 -2.06 -30.94 22.84
N GLU A 94 -3.37 -30.73 22.69
CA GLU A 94 -4.38 -31.73 22.30
C GLU A 94 -4.56 -32.90 23.30
N GLN A 95 -3.96 -32.85 24.49
CA GLN A 95 -4.14 -33.86 25.54
C GLN A 95 -5.53 -33.75 26.19
N ASN A 96 -6.22 -34.88 26.35
CA ASN A 96 -7.44 -34.99 27.16
C ASN A 96 -7.05 -35.24 28.62
N LEU A 97 -7.67 -34.49 29.53
CA LEU A 97 -7.41 -34.51 30.96
C LEU A 97 -8.71 -34.74 31.73
N LYS A 98 -8.58 -35.30 32.93
CA LYS A 98 -9.66 -35.47 33.91
C LYS A 98 -9.38 -34.62 35.14
N LEU A 99 -10.40 -34.44 35.98
CA LEU A 99 -10.30 -33.75 37.27
C LEU A 99 -9.06 -34.21 38.05
N ASN A 100 -8.31 -33.25 38.59
CA ASN A 100 -7.07 -33.44 39.36
C ASN A 100 -5.82 -33.88 38.58
N ASP A 101 -5.89 -34.09 37.25
CA ASP A 101 -4.68 -34.29 36.44
C ASP A 101 -3.77 -33.04 36.51
N ALA A 102 -2.46 -33.25 36.62
CA ALA A 102 -1.49 -32.15 36.73
C ALA A 102 -1.39 -31.35 35.43
N ILE A 103 -1.49 -30.01 35.52
CA ILE A 103 -1.37 -29.13 34.35
C ILE A 103 0.03 -28.51 34.28
N PHE A 104 0.42 -27.81 35.34
CA PHE A 104 1.71 -27.13 35.44
C PHE A 104 2.10 -26.93 36.91
N GLU A 105 3.38 -26.67 37.14
CA GLU A 105 3.90 -26.23 38.43
C GLU A 105 4.50 -24.82 38.30
N VAL A 106 4.30 -23.98 39.31
CA VAL A 106 4.85 -22.62 39.36
C VAL A 106 5.64 -22.39 40.65
N ASP A 107 6.81 -21.78 40.54
CA ASP A 107 7.59 -21.34 41.69
C ASP A 107 7.08 -19.98 42.18
N LEU A 108 6.27 -20.00 43.25
CA LEU A 108 5.68 -18.80 43.85
C LEU A 108 6.73 -17.88 44.50
N GLN A 109 7.88 -18.41 44.92
CA GLN A 109 8.94 -17.60 45.51
C GLN A 109 9.59 -16.72 44.43
N VAL A 110 9.83 -17.28 43.23
CA VAL A 110 10.34 -16.53 42.08
C VAL A 110 9.38 -15.41 41.66
N LEU A 111 8.06 -15.65 41.71
CA LEU A 111 7.08 -14.60 41.43
C LEU A 111 7.18 -13.46 42.45
N LYS A 112 7.27 -13.80 43.73
CA LYS A 112 7.41 -12.84 44.83
C LYS A 112 8.70 -12.03 44.73
N ASP A 113 9.83 -12.68 44.45
CA ASP A 113 11.14 -12.04 44.32
C ASP A 113 11.21 -11.06 43.13
N ASN A 114 10.35 -11.24 42.12
CA ASN A 114 10.27 -10.38 40.93
C ASN A 114 9.12 -9.37 40.99
N ASN A 115 8.48 -9.17 42.16
CA ASN A 115 7.32 -8.30 42.35
C ASN A 115 6.20 -8.57 41.32
N VAL A 116 5.88 -9.85 41.13
CA VAL A 116 4.82 -10.33 40.23
C VAL A 116 3.74 -11.03 41.06
N THR A 117 2.48 -10.73 40.80
CA THR A 117 1.36 -11.33 41.53
C THR A 117 1.17 -12.80 41.14
N SER A 118 0.75 -13.61 42.11
CA SER A 118 0.39 -15.02 41.90
C SER A 118 -1.08 -15.22 41.55
N GLU A 119 -1.86 -14.13 41.47
CA GLU A 119 -3.26 -14.16 41.05
C GLU A 119 -3.41 -14.89 39.72
N THR A 120 -4.27 -15.91 39.73
CA THR A 120 -4.49 -16.81 38.61
C THR A 120 -5.94 -16.73 38.15
N PRO A 121 -6.26 -15.87 37.17
CA PRO A 121 -7.57 -15.82 36.56
C PRO A 121 -7.97 -17.14 35.87
N ILE A 122 -9.22 -17.56 36.09
CA ILE A 122 -9.91 -18.60 35.34
C ILE A 122 -11.14 -17.97 34.70
N VAL A 123 -11.10 -17.76 33.39
CA VAL A 123 -12.14 -17.04 32.63
C VAL A 123 -12.72 -17.89 31.52
N PHE A 124 -14.02 -17.73 31.27
CA PHE A 124 -14.78 -18.46 30.26
C PHE A 124 -15.05 -17.58 29.05
N ASP A 125 -14.66 -18.03 27.86
CA ASP A 125 -14.69 -17.22 26.64
C ASP A 125 -16.14 -17.03 26.14
N PRO A 126 -16.65 -15.78 26.10
CA PRO A 126 -18.02 -15.49 25.64
C PRO A 126 -18.23 -15.78 24.14
N ALA A 127 -17.17 -15.95 23.35
CA ALA A 127 -17.30 -16.38 21.95
C ALA A 127 -17.69 -17.86 21.82
N SER A 128 -17.46 -18.67 22.86
CA SER A 128 -17.71 -20.12 22.84
C SER A 128 -19.08 -20.52 23.40
N ALA A 129 -19.71 -19.66 24.20
CA ALA A 129 -21.02 -19.90 24.82
C ALA A 129 -21.75 -18.59 25.15
N GLU A 130 -23.08 -18.61 25.08
CA GLU A 130 -23.96 -17.49 25.47
C GLU A 130 -24.44 -17.64 26.92
N ASP A 131 -24.87 -16.53 27.54
CA ASP A 131 -25.47 -16.50 28.89
C ASP A 131 -24.62 -17.21 29.97
N ILE A 132 -23.29 -17.03 29.96
CA ILE A 132 -22.41 -17.61 30.97
C ILE A 132 -22.70 -16.97 32.34
N GLN A 133 -23.13 -17.78 33.32
CA GLN A 133 -23.46 -17.36 34.68
C GLN A 133 -22.76 -18.21 35.72
N ILE A 134 -22.15 -17.56 36.72
CA ILE A 134 -21.51 -18.22 37.85
C ILE A 134 -22.53 -18.39 38.98
N LEU A 135 -22.88 -19.64 39.28
CA LEU A 135 -23.88 -20.00 40.29
C LEU A 135 -23.21 -20.49 41.57
N GLY A 136 -23.60 -19.91 42.71
CA GLY A 136 -23.22 -20.41 44.03
C GLY A 136 -21.77 -20.16 44.45
N LEU A 137 -21.09 -19.18 43.86
CA LEU A 137 -19.74 -18.79 44.27
C LEU A 137 -19.73 -18.25 45.71
N LYS A 138 -18.92 -18.88 46.59
CA LYS A 138 -18.57 -18.34 47.90
C LYS A 138 -17.10 -17.94 47.88
N GLU A 139 -16.79 -16.71 48.26
CA GLU A 139 -15.39 -16.30 48.37
C GLU A 139 -14.79 -16.83 49.67
N GLY A 140 -13.53 -17.26 49.64
CA GLY A 140 -12.86 -17.84 50.80
C GLY A 140 -11.75 -18.81 50.43
N LYS A 141 -11.28 -19.56 51.42
CA LYS A 141 -10.23 -20.57 51.25
C LYS A 141 -10.81 -21.92 50.86
N TYR A 142 -10.18 -22.55 49.87
CA TYR A 142 -10.54 -23.86 49.35
C TYR A 142 -9.31 -24.75 49.30
N LYS A 143 -9.49 -26.04 49.59
CA LYS A 143 -8.48 -27.07 49.33
C LYS A 143 -8.60 -27.60 47.91
N LYS A 144 -7.48 -28.02 47.34
CA LYS A 144 -7.41 -28.63 46.02
C LYS A 144 -8.47 -29.73 45.85
N GLY A 145 -9.27 -29.63 44.80
CA GLY A 145 -10.34 -30.58 44.47
C GLY A 145 -11.70 -30.30 45.13
N GLU A 146 -11.81 -29.30 46.00
CA GLU A 146 -13.12 -28.86 46.54
C GLU A 146 -13.94 -28.12 45.48
N LEU A 147 -15.27 -28.29 45.51
CA LEU A 147 -16.19 -27.61 44.59
C LEU A 147 -16.30 -26.12 44.96
N ILE A 148 -15.94 -25.24 44.03
CA ILE A 148 -16.02 -23.78 44.22
C ILE A 148 -17.41 -23.28 43.86
N CYS A 149 -17.84 -23.55 42.62
CA CYS A 149 -19.09 -23.07 42.06
C CYS A 149 -19.53 -23.90 40.85
N LYS A 150 -20.73 -23.60 40.34
CA LYS A 150 -21.23 -24.14 39.07
C LYS A 150 -21.27 -23.04 38.03
N ILE A 151 -20.99 -23.38 36.78
CA ILE A 151 -21.09 -22.45 35.65
C ILE A 151 -22.24 -22.92 34.76
N SER A 152 -23.27 -22.09 34.63
CA SER A 152 -24.37 -22.29 33.71
C SER A 152 -24.10 -21.55 32.41
N TYR A 153 -24.33 -22.17 31.27
CA TYR A 153 -24.15 -21.55 29.95
C TYR A 153 -25.13 -22.13 28.91
N LYS A 154 -25.40 -21.36 27.86
CA LYS A 154 -26.06 -21.83 26.63
C LYS A 154 -25.01 -22.07 25.56
N GLN A 155 -25.07 -23.24 24.92
CA GLN A 155 -24.16 -23.59 23.84
C GLN A 155 -24.42 -22.68 22.64
N VAL A 156 -23.36 -22.06 22.11
CA VAL A 156 -23.40 -21.49 20.76
C VAL A 156 -23.41 -22.69 19.80
N SER A 157 -24.58 -23.03 19.29
CA SER A 157 -24.66 -24.01 18.21
C SER A 157 -23.91 -23.42 17.03
N PRO A 158 -22.93 -24.12 16.42
CA PRO A 158 -22.33 -23.64 15.19
C PRO A 158 -23.49 -23.47 14.21
N ALA A 159 -23.61 -22.28 13.62
CA ALA A 159 -24.67 -21.97 12.66
C ALA A 159 -24.71 -23.03 11.55
N LYS A 160 -25.51 -24.07 11.75
CA LYS A 160 -26.12 -24.78 10.64
C LYS A 160 -27.08 -23.77 10.05
N SER A 161 -26.84 -23.42 8.80
CA SER A 161 -27.69 -22.56 8.01
C SER A 161 -29.11 -23.13 7.95
N GLU A 162 -29.97 -22.80 8.90
CA GLU A 162 -31.40 -23.15 8.82
C GLU A 162 -32.13 -22.32 7.74
N ASN A 163 -31.49 -21.28 7.20
CA ASN A 163 -32.11 -20.42 6.18
C ASN A 163 -31.52 -20.58 4.77
N GLY A 164 -30.83 -21.69 4.45
CA GLY A 164 -30.38 -22.00 3.08
C GLY A 164 -29.36 -21.03 2.45
N LEU A 165 -28.94 -19.96 3.13
CA LEU A 165 -27.97 -18.99 2.63
C LEU A 165 -26.55 -19.58 2.67
N LYS A 166 -25.96 -19.85 1.51
CA LYS A 166 -24.56 -20.31 1.43
C LYS A 166 -23.61 -19.20 1.87
N GLU A 167 -22.64 -19.53 2.71
CA GLU A 167 -21.62 -18.58 3.15
C GLU A 167 -20.89 -17.98 1.93
N PHE A 168 -20.86 -16.64 1.83
CA PHE A 168 -20.13 -15.97 0.77
C PHE A 168 -18.65 -15.88 1.16
N LYS A 169 -17.80 -16.68 0.51
CA LYS A 169 -16.35 -16.49 0.55
C LYS A 169 -15.89 -15.77 -0.72
N SER A 170 -15.14 -14.67 -0.54
CA SER A 170 -14.56 -13.95 -1.68
C SER A 170 -13.48 -14.80 -2.37
N LYS A 171 -13.18 -14.53 -3.64
CA LYS A 171 -12.11 -15.24 -4.36
C LYS A 171 -10.73 -15.01 -3.70
N TYR A 172 -10.56 -13.86 -3.05
CA TYR A 172 -9.34 -13.52 -2.31
C TYR A 172 -9.24 -14.26 -0.98
N GLN A 173 -10.37 -14.52 -0.33
CA GLN A 173 -10.42 -15.32 0.90
C GLN A 173 -10.11 -16.78 0.60
N LEU A 174 -10.72 -17.34 -0.44
CA LEU A 174 -10.42 -18.69 -0.91
C LEU A 174 -8.95 -18.83 -1.32
N ALA A 175 -8.41 -17.83 -2.04
CA ALA A 175 -6.99 -17.81 -2.39
C ALA A 175 -6.08 -17.66 -1.17
N GLY A 176 -6.45 -16.82 -0.19
CA GLY A 176 -5.73 -16.64 1.06
C GLY A 176 -5.66 -17.95 1.86
N GLU A 177 -6.80 -18.59 2.11
CA GLU A 177 -6.88 -19.92 2.76
C GLU A 177 -6.04 -20.95 2.00
N HIS A 178 -6.15 -20.97 0.67
CA HIS A 178 -5.42 -21.88 -0.19
C HIS A 178 -3.89 -21.65 -0.12
N PHE A 179 -3.42 -20.40 -0.16
CA PHE A 179 -1.99 -20.09 -0.09
C PHE A 179 -1.42 -20.37 1.29
N VAL A 180 -2.10 -20.01 2.38
CA VAL A 180 -1.67 -20.33 3.75
C VAL A 180 -1.50 -21.83 3.92
N ASN A 181 -2.45 -22.63 3.41
CA ASN A 181 -2.34 -24.08 3.45
C ASN A 181 -1.18 -24.61 2.59
N ALA A 182 -1.00 -24.07 1.39
CA ALA A 182 0.04 -24.52 0.47
C ALA A 182 1.46 -24.12 0.90
N VAL A 183 1.63 -23.06 1.69
CA VAL A 183 2.93 -22.69 2.29
C VAL A 183 3.24 -23.47 3.56
N GLY A 184 2.42 -24.44 3.97
CA GLY A 184 2.67 -25.26 5.18
C GLY A 184 2.03 -24.70 6.46
N GLY A 185 1.04 -23.81 6.34
CA GLY A 185 0.27 -23.23 7.44
C GLY A 185 0.94 -22.02 8.11
N ARG A 186 0.21 -21.39 9.04
CA ARG A 186 0.65 -20.16 9.75
C ARG A 186 2.02 -20.27 10.40
N ALA A 187 2.36 -21.44 10.94
CA ALA A 187 3.63 -21.69 11.62
C ALA A 187 4.85 -21.65 10.68
N ASN A 188 4.64 -21.81 9.37
CA ASN A 188 5.72 -21.93 8.40
C ASN A 188 6.13 -20.61 7.72
N TYR A 189 5.50 -19.49 8.07
CA TYR A 189 5.92 -18.17 7.59
C TYR A 189 5.95 -17.14 8.73
N SER A 190 6.94 -16.26 8.70
CA SER A 190 7.10 -15.20 9.70
C SER A 190 6.30 -13.94 9.34
N ARG A 191 6.14 -13.67 8.04
CA ARG A 191 5.47 -12.47 7.54
C ARG A 191 4.80 -12.75 6.21
N VAL A 192 3.61 -12.16 6.04
CA VAL A 192 2.98 -11.95 4.73
C VAL A 192 2.93 -10.46 4.42
N TYR A 193 3.29 -10.05 3.22
CA TYR A 193 3.17 -8.67 2.76
C TYR A 193 3.04 -8.62 1.24
N ASN A 194 2.75 -7.47 0.64
CA ASN A 194 2.62 -7.37 -0.81
C ASN A 194 3.24 -6.09 -1.38
N CYS A 195 3.71 -6.15 -2.63
CA CYS A 195 4.00 -4.96 -3.44
C CYS A 195 2.80 -4.66 -4.35
N MET A 196 2.97 -3.88 -5.43
CA MET A 196 1.85 -3.57 -6.35
C MET A 196 1.32 -4.82 -7.07
N THR A 197 2.16 -5.82 -7.32
CA THR A 197 1.79 -6.98 -8.15
C THR A 197 2.06 -8.35 -7.53
N ARG A 198 2.67 -8.42 -6.35
CA ARG A 198 3.11 -9.70 -5.75
C ARG A 198 2.76 -9.76 -4.28
N LEU A 199 2.26 -10.91 -3.88
CA LEU A 199 2.13 -11.33 -2.49
C LEU A 199 3.42 -12.05 -2.09
N ARG A 200 3.94 -11.79 -0.90
CA ARG A 200 5.25 -12.25 -0.44
C ARG A 200 5.12 -12.91 0.92
N PHE A 201 5.67 -14.11 1.03
CA PHE A 201 5.80 -14.84 2.27
C PHE A 201 7.28 -14.99 2.62
N ASN A 202 7.66 -14.64 3.84
CA ASN A 202 8.95 -15.04 4.39
C ASN A 202 8.78 -16.43 5.02
N ILE A 203 9.29 -17.46 4.33
CA ILE A 203 9.10 -18.87 4.68
C ILE A 203 10.21 -19.32 5.63
N ASN A 204 9.82 -20.02 6.70
CA ASN A 204 10.75 -20.58 7.70
C ASN A 204 11.35 -21.91 7.22
N ASP A 205 10.55 -22.78 6.60
CA ASP A 205 10.98 -24.09 6.08
C ASP A 205 10.42 -24.33 4.67
N LYS A 206 11.31 -24.35 3.67
CA LYS A 206 10.95 -24.51 2.26
C LYS A 206 10.39 -25.90 1.94
N SER A 207 10.74 -26.93 2.70
CA SER A 207 10.31 -28.31 2.43
C SER A 207 8.81 -28.51 2.61
N LYS A 208 8.15 -27.63 3.38
CA LYS A 208 6.70 -27.64 3.64
C LYS A 208 5.90 -26.84 2.63
N VAL A 209 6.54 -26.19 1.66
CA VAL A 209 5.88 -25.39 0.63
C VAL A 209 5.55 -26.26 -0.57
N ASP A 210 4.26 -26.35 -0.89
CA ASP A 210 3.75 -27.03 -2.08
C ASP A 210 3.58 -26.02 -3.23
N GLU A 211 4.65 -25.86 -4.02
CA GLU A 211 4.67 -24.95 -5.17
C GLU A 211 3.67 -25.32 -6.27
N ALA A 212 3.43 -26.62 -6.48
CA ALA A 212 2.51 -27.09 -7.51
C ALA A 212 1.08 -26.70 -7.16
N LYS A 213 0.72 -26.85 -5.88
CA LYS A 213 -0.56 -26.39 -5.35
C LYS A 213 -0.69 -24.88 -5.46
N ILE A 214 0.33 -24.09 -5.11
CA ILE A 214 0.28 -22.62 -5.28
C ILE A 214 0.02 -22.22 -6.74
N LYS A 215 0.71 -22.85 -7.70
CA LYS A 215 0.54 -22.60 -9.13
C LYS A 215 -0.82 -23.01 -9.69
N SER A 216 -1.56 -23.93 -9.04
CA SER A 216 -2.88 -24.36 -9.51
C SER A 216 -3.99 -23.35 -9.21
N ASN A 217 -3.73 -22.33 -8.40
CA ASN A 217 -4.73 -21.31 -8.09
C ASN A 217 -4.84 -20.28 -9.23
N GLU A 218 -6.08 -19.97 -9.64
CA GLU A 218 -6.38 -19.10 -10.78
C GLU A 218 -5.84 -17.66 -10.65
N LEU A 219 -5.59 -17.19 -9.44
CA LEU A 219 -5.01 -15.86 -9.20
C LEU A 219 -3.49 -15.83 -9.39
N VAL A 220 -2.82 -16.98 -9.47
CA VAL A 220 -1.36 -17.07 -9.55
C VAL A 220 -0.91 -17.09 -11.00
N LYS A 221 -0.18 -16.04 -11.38
CA LYS A 221 0.46 -15.88 -12.69
C LYS A 221 1.86 -16.48 -12.73
N GLY A 222 2.45 -16.71 -11.56
CA GLY A 222 3.77 -17.29 -11.38
C GLY A 222 4.21 -17.23 -9.93
N ILE A 223 5.27 -17.95 -9.61
CA ILE A 223 5.96 -17.85 -8.33
C ILE A 223 7.44 -17.61 -8.57
N ASN A 224 8.09 -16.91 -7.65
CA ASN A 224 9.53 -16.68 -7.68
C ASN A 224 10.09 -16.73 -6.26
N TRP A 225 11.35 -17.17 -6.12
CA TRP A 225 12.05 -17.18 -4.85
C TRP A 225 13.11 -16.10 -4.80
N ALA A 226 13.17 -15.38 -3.68
CA ALA A 226 14.23 -14.43 -3.37
C ALA A 226 14.82 -14.78 -1.99
N GLY A 227 15.82 -15.67 -1.97
CA GLY A 227 16.31 -16.23 -0.71
C GLY A 227 15.25 -17.12 -0.07
N ASP A 228 14.83 -16.80 1.16
CA ASP A 228 13.77 -17.50 1.90
C ASP A 228 12.38 -16.85 1.72
N GLU A 229 12.29 -15.86 0.84
CA GLU A 229 11.03 -15.22 0.48
C GLU A 229 10.40 -15.88 -0.74
N LEU A 230 9.22 -16.46 -0.57
CA LEU A 230 8.35 -16.91 -1.64
C LEU A 230 7.50 -15.73 -2.14
N GLN A 231 7.63 -15.39 -3.42
CA GLN A 231 6.84 -14.36 -4.07
C GLN A 231 5.81 -14.98 -5.01
N ILE A 232 4.53 -14.80 -4.69
CA ILE A 232 3.41 -15.22 -5.52
C ILE A 232 2.95 -14.02 -6.37
N ILE A 233 3.02 -14.16 -7.69
CA ILE A 233 2.69 -13.11 -8.64
C ILE A 233 1.19 -13.17 -8.91
N ILE A 234 0.44 -12.15 -8.47
CA ILE A 234 -1.02 -12.09 -8.59
C ILE A 234 -1.47 -10.93 -9.51
N GLY A 235 -0.73 -9.83 -9.49
CA GLY A 235 -1.07 -8.57 -10.16
C GLY A 235 -1.64 -7.52 -9.20
N GLY A 236 -2.26 -6.48 -9.75
CA GLY A 236 -2.73 -5.28 -9.01
C GLY A 236 -3.70 -5.54 -7.85
N GLU A 237 -4.20 -6.76 -7.71
CA GLU A 237 -5.16 -7.16 -6.67
C GLU A 237 -4.49 -7.93 -5.51
N CYS A 238 -3.17 -8.09 -5.50
CA CYS A 238 -2.44 -8.85 -4.47
C CYS A 238 -2.66 -8.35 -3.03
N TYR A 239 -2.93 -7.06 -2.84
CA TYR A 239 -3.22 -6.50 -1.51
C TYR A 239 -4.50 -7.07 -0.91
N LYS A 240 -5.51 -7.40 -1.74
CA LYS A 240 -6.77 -7.98 -1.27
C LYS A 240 -6.56 -9.38 -0.72
N VAL A 241 -5.69 -10.16 -1.36
CA VAL A 241 -5.31 -11.50 -0.86
C VAL A 241 -4.52 -11.38 0.44
N ARG A 242 -3.58 -10.44 0.54
CA ARG A 242 -2.86 -10.17 1.79
C ARG A 242 -3.84 -9.82 2.91
N GLU A 243 -4.79 -8.93 2.67
CA GLU A 243 -5.77 -8.52 3.68
C GLU A 243 -6.62 -9.69 4.20
N GLU A 244 -7.04 -10.60 3.32
CA GLU A 244 -7.74 -11.81 3.74
C GLU A 244 -6.83 -12.77 4.53
N ILE A 245 -5.55 -12.89 4.17
CA ILE A 245 -4.57 -13.65 4.96
C ILE A 245 -4.31 -12.98 6.31
N GLU A 246 -4.23 -11.65 6.38
CA GLU A 246 -4.07 -10.92 7.64
C GLU A 246 -5.30 -11.05 8.54
N LYS A 247 -6.51 -11.16 7.98
CA LYS A 247 -7.70 -11.50 8.76
C LYS A 247 -7.64 -12.92 9.32
N LEU A 248 -7.09 -13.87 8.55
CA LEU A 248 -6.79 -15.22 9.04
C LEU A 248 -5.70 -15.19 10.13
N ASP A 249 -4.68 -14.32 9.98
CA ASP A 249 -3.55 -14.17 10.91
C ASP A 249 -3.93 -13.40 12.18
N ASN A 250 -4.85 -12.44 12.13
CA ASN A 250 -5.31 -11.64 13.30
C ASN A 250 -6.09 -12.46 14.33
N TYR A 251 -6.40 -13.72 14.03
CA TYR A 251 -6.83 -14.73 15.02
C TYR A 251 -5.65 -15.34 15.81
N SER A 252 -4.39 -15.03 15.46
CA SER A 252 -3.17 -15.60 16.03
C SER A 252 -2.06 -14.55 16.17
N GLY A 253 -1.93 -13.94 17.35
CA GLY A 253 -1.14 -12.73 17.57
C GLY A 253 0.36 -12.75 17.22
N SER A 254 0.79 -11.60 16.69
CA SER A 254 2.13 -10.94 16.67
C SER A 254 3.36 -11.65 16.06
N THR A 255 4.06 -10.95 15.15
CA THR A 255 5.43 -11.29 14.71
C THR A 255 6.39 -10.10 14.76
N LYS A 256 7.63 -10.36 15.21
CA LYS A 256 8.81 -9.47 15.13
C LYS A 256 9.65 -9.83 13.89
N GLU A 257 10.19 -8.81 13.23
CA GLU A 257 11.06 -8.92 12.04
C GLU A 257 12.55 -9.02 12.39
N THR A 258 13.26 -9.90 11.68
CA THR A 258 14.72 -9.85 11.44
C THR A 258 14.99 -9.53 9.97
N LYS A 259 15.99 -8.68 9.70
CA LYS A 259 16.36 -8.19 8.35
C LYS A 259 17.77 -8.64 7.99
N ASP A 260 17.93 -9.26 6.83
CA ASP A 260 19.20 -9.26 6.08
C ASP A 260 19.06 -8.43 4.80
N LYS A 261 20.07 -7.59 4.51
CA LYS A 261 20.06 -6.58 3.44
C LYS A 261 21.11 -6.90 2.37
N VAL A 262 20.65 -7.08 1.13
CA VAL A 262 21.48 -6.90 -0.08
C VAL A 262 21.26 -5.48 -0.63
N LYS A 263 22.34 -4.75 -0.98
CA LYS A 263 22.27 -3.33 -1.40
C LYS A 263 21.77 -3.17 -2.84
N LYS A 264 20.57 -2.57 -2.96
CA LYS A 264 19.95 -2.17 -4.24
C LYS A 264 20.58 -0.88 -4.81
N SER A 265 20.40 -0.62 -6.11
CA SER A 265 20.78 0.63 -6.77
C SER A 265 20.02 1.84 -6.21
N VAL A 266 20.68 3.00 -6.12
CA VAL A 266 20.11 4.26 -5.60
C VAL A 266 18.79 4.62 -6.30
N GLY A 267 18.71 4.48 -7.63
CA GLY A 267 17.48 4.77 -8.37
C GLY A 267 16.32 3.82 -8.05
N SER A 268 16.61 2.52 -7.84
CA SER A 268 15.59 1.56 -7.40
C SER A 268 15.15 1.78 -5.96
N ILE A 269 16.07 2.19 -5.09
CA ILE A 269 15.76 2.54 -3.69
C ILE A 269 14.84 3.76 -3.65
N ILE A 270 15.13 4.78 -4.45
CA ILE A 270 14.29 5.98 -4.54
C ILE A 270 12.91 5.64 -5.08
N MET A 271 12.80 4.87 -6.16
CA MET A 271 11.50 4.51 -6.73
C MET A 271 10.68 3.61 -5.79
N GLU A 272 11.34 2.70 -5.06
CA GLU A 272 10.70 1.86 -4.04
C GLU A 272 10.26 2.66 -2.81
N ALA A 273 11.05 3.67 -2.40
CA ALA A 273 10.67 4.59 -1.34
C ALA A 273 9.48 5.49 -1.76
N ILE A 274 9.51 6.05 -2.98
CA ILE A 274 8.40 6.84 -3.53
C ILE A 274 7.13 5.96 -3.59
N ALA A 275 7.22 4.76 -4.13
CA ALA A 275 6.07 3.85 -4.18
C ALA A 275 5.58 3.47 -2.78
N GLY A 276 6.49 3.17 -1.85
CA GLY A 276 6.15 2.79 -0.47
C GLY A 276 5.51 3.92 0.35
N ILE A 277 5.86 5.18 0.06
CA ILE A 277 5.35 6.35 0.77
C ILE A 277 4.06 6.90 0.10
N MET A 278 4.03 6.93 -1.23
CA MET A 278 2.95 7.55 -2.02
C MET A 278 1.76 6.61 -2.22
N VAL A 279 1.97 5.33 -2.55
CA VAL A 279 0.85 4.42 -2.90
C VAL A 279 -0.21 4.30 -1.79
N PRO A 280 0.16 4.20 -0.50
CA PRO A 280 -0.84 4.12 0.57
C PRO A 280 -1.71 5.38 0.72
N ILE A 281 -1.32 6.52 0.13
CA ILE A 281 -2.10 7.77 0.21
C ILE A 281 -3.19 7.90 -0.87
N ILE A 282 -3.11 7.08 -1.93
CA ILE A 282 -4.03 7.15 -3.07
C ILE A 282 -5.51 7.12 -2.65
N PRO A 283 -5.96 6.28 -1.68
CA PRO A 283 -7.35 6.30 -1.23
C PRO A 283 -7.80 7.65 -0.66
N VAL A 284 -6.93 8.34 0.09
CA VAL A 284 -7.21 9.67 0.66
C VAL A 284 -7.35 10.69 -0.47
N LEU A 285 -6.41 10.69 -1.42
CA LEU A 285 -6.46 11.56 -2.60
C LEU A 285 -7.74 11.36 -3.41
N MET A 286 -8.16 10.10 -3.62
CA MET A 286 -9.40 9.78 -4.32
C MET A 286 -10.63 10.30 -3.58
N ALA A 287 -10.72 10.09 -2.27
CA ALA A 287 -11.85 10.57 -1.46
C ALA A 287 -11.97 12.09 -1.53
N VAL A 288 -10.85 12.79 -1.31
CA VAL A 288 -10.76 14.26 -1.34
C VAL A 288 -11.15 14.81 -2.71
N GLY A 289 -10.65 14.21 -3.80
CA GLY A 289 -11.00 14.63 -5.16
C GLY A 289 -12.48 14.41 -5.49
N ILE A 290 -13.07 13.29 -5.05
CA ILE A 290 -14.51 13.04 -5.24
C ILE A 290 -15.36 14.03 -4.44
N PHE A 291 -15.01 14.31 -3.18
CA PHE A 291 -15.73 15.31 -2.39
C PHE A 291 -15.58 16.71 -2.97
N GLY A 292 -14.41 17.07 -3.47
CA GLY A 292 -14.22 18.34 -4.16
C GLY A 292 -15.02 18.46 -5.46
N ALA A 293 -15.10 17.37 -6.22
CA ALA A 293 -15.96 17.31 -7.41
C ALA A 293 -17.44 17.48 -7.04
N LEU A 294 -17.90 16.80 -6.00
CA LEU A 294 -19.28 16.89 -5.53
C LEU A 294 -19.59 18.30 -5.02
N TYR A 295 -18.69 18.90 -4.23
CA TYR A 295 -18.83 20.26 -3.71
C TYR A 295 -18.93 21.29 -4.83
N ALA A 296 -18.11 21.16 -5.87
CA ALA A 296 -18.16 22.05 -7.02
C ALA A 296 -19.47 21.93 -7.81
N ILE A 297 -19.98 20.71 -8.00
CA ILE A 297 -21.27 20.48 -8.65
C ILE A 297 -22.40 21.08 -7.81
N THR A 298 -22.40 20.86 -6.50
CA THR A 298 -23.44 21.40 -5.61
C THR A 298 -23.39 22.92 -5.51
N ASN A 299 -22.20 23.53 -5.61
CA ASN A 299 -22.05 24.98 -5.71
C ASN A 299 -22.69 25.51 -7.00
N GLN A 300 -22.42 24.86 -8.13
CA GLN A 300 -22.91 25.29 -9.44
C GLN A 300 -24.44 25.23 -9.57
N ILE A 301 -25.09 24.26 -8.93
CA ILE A 301 -26.56 24.13 -8.91
C ILE A 301 -27.23 24.94 -7.78
N GLY A 302 -26.44 25.71 -7.00
CA GLY A 302 -26.92 26.58 -5.92
C GLY A 302 -27.34 25.86 -4.64
N TRP A 303 -27.00 24.58 -4.48
CA TRP A 303 -27.30 23.82 -3.26
C TRP A 303 -26.31 24.12 -2.13
N THR A 304 -25.06 24.40 -2.49
CA THR A 304 -24.02 24.85 -1.58
C THR A 304 -23.48 26.22 -1.99
N GLN A 305 -22.93 26.94 -1.03
CA GLN A 305 -22.24 28.21 -1.21
C GLN A 305 -20.74 27.95 -1.25
N ASN A 306 -20.03 28.70 -2.10
CA ASN A 306 -18.58 28.58 -2.23
C ASN A 306 -17.86 29.28 -1.07
N LEU A 307 -17.39 28.49 -0.11
CA LEU A 307 -16.67 28.94 1.08
C LEU A 307 -15.18 29.21 0.83
N ASP A 308 -14.67 28.87 -0.37
CA ASP A 308 -13.35 29.33 -0.81
C ASP A 308 -13.39 30.80 -1.29
N ASP A 309 -14.58 31.37 -1.51
CA ASP A 309 -14.75 32.78 -1.84
C ASP A 309 -14.65 33.65 -0.57
N PRO A 310 -13.66 34.56 -0.48
CA PRO A 310 -13.47 35.41 0.70
C PRO A 310 -14.65 36.37 0.98
N THR A 311 -15.56 36.56 0.02
CA THR A 311 -16.77 37.37 0.21
C THR A 311 -17.89 36.62 0.94
N VAL A 312 -17.82 35.28 1.01
CA VAL A 312 -18.82 34.42 1.65
C VAL A 312 -18.42 34.15 3.10
N SER A 313 -19.12 34.78 4.05
CA SER A 313 -18.90 34.50 5.48
C SER A 313 -19.41 33.11 5.85
N ILE A 314 -18.59 32.35 6.58
CA ILE A 314 -18.95 31.04 7.16
C ILE A 314 -20.20 31.15 8.05
N GLU A 315 -20.40 32.29 8.71
CA GLU A 315 -21.56 32.53 9.58
C GLU A 315 -22.89 32.51 8.82
N ASN A 316 -22.86 32.86 7.53
CA ASN A 316 -24.04 32.92 6.65
C ASN A 316 -24.17 31.66 5.77
N ALA A 317 -23.26 30.70 5.92
CA ALA A 317 -23.23 29.51 5.09
C ALA A 317 -24.18 28.42 5.59
N ASN A 318 -24.84 27.74 4.66
CA ASN A 318 -25.71 26.63 5.02
C ASN A 318 -24.89 25.42 5.52
N LEU A 319 -25.50 24.58 6.36
CA LEU A 319 -24.82 23.43 6.98
C LEU A 319 -24.22 22.47 5.94
N LEU A 320 -24.91 22.26 4.82
CA LEU A 320 -24.42 21.40 3.74
C LEU A 320 -23.11 21.94 3.13
N SER A 321 -23.00 23.25 2.96
CA SER A 321 -21.80 23.92 2.45
C SER A 321 -20.63 23.72 3.38
N VAL A 322 -20.85 23.89 4.69
CA VAL A 322 -19.81 23.70 5.72
C VAL A 322 -19.34 22.25 5.75
N ILE A 323 -20.25 21.27 5.74
CA ILE A 323 -19.90 19.85 5.73
C ILE A 323 -19.07 19.50 4.49
N MET A 324 -19.53 19.91 3.30
CA MET A 324 -18.86 19.62 2.04
C MET A 324 -17.48 20.29 1.95
N PHE A 325 -17.38 21.52 2.42
CA PHE A 325 -16.11 22.25 2.50
C PHE A 325 -15.12 21.54 3.41
N ILE A 326 -15.54 21.08 4.60
CA ILE A 326 -14.69 20.31 5.52
C ILE A 326 -14.20 19.01 4.86
N LEU A 327 -15.10 18.25 4.22
CA LEU A 327 -14.77 16.98 3.57
C LEU A 327 -13.72 17.13 2.47
N GLN A 328 -13.77 18.20 1.69
CA GLN A 328 -12.76 18.50 0.67
C GLN A 328 -11.48 19.09 1.27
N LYS A 329 -11.59 20.10 2.14
CA LYS A 329 -10.46 20.95 2.53
C LYS A 329 -9.53 20.27 3.55
N VAL A 330 -10.08 19.52 4.50
CA VAL A 330 -9.28 18.88 5.57
C VAL A 330 -8.31 17.86 4.99
N GLY A 331 -8.75 17.04 4.03
CA GLY A 331 -7.91 16.02 3.44
C GLY A 331 -6.76 16.57 2.60
N LEU A 332 -6.94 17.73 1.93
CA LEU A 332 -5.85 18.43 1.24
C LEU A 332 -4.89 19.08 2.25
N ASN A 333 -5.40 19.81 3.24
CA ASN A 333 -4.55 20.57 4.17
C ASN A 333 -3.74 19.64 5.08
N LEU A 334 -4.27 18.48 5.45
CA LEU A 334 -3.60 17.50 6.31
C LEU A 334 -2.86 16.40 5.54
N ILE A 335 -2.73 16.51 4.21
CA ILE A 335 -2.09 15.49 3.39
C ILE A 335 -0.65 15.16 3.86
N GLY A 336 0.07 16.17 4.35
CA GLY A 336 1.40 16.03 4.92
C GLY A 336 1.46 15.05 6.09
N VAL A 337 0.43 15.00 6.94
CA VAL A 337 0.38 14.09 8.10
C VAL A 337 0.40 12.62 7.65
N PHE A 338 -0.34 12.30 6.58
CA PHE A 338 -0.33 10.96 6.01
C PHE A 338 1.02 10.61 5.36
N PHE A 339 1.66 11.58 4.71
CA PHE A 339 3.02 11.41 4.18
C PHE A 339 4.05 11.14 5.27
N LEU A 340 3.98 11.88 6.37
CA LEU A 340 4.83 11.68 7.54
C LEU A 340 4.60 10.29 8.15
N TYR A 341 3.34 9.91 8.38
CA TYR A 341 2.98 8.57 8.86
C TYR A 341 3.52 7.47 7.94
N ASN A 342 3.30 7.55 6.64
CA ASN A 342 3.78 6.56 5.67
C ASN A 342 5.31 6.50 5.60
N THR A 343 5.99 7.63 5.71
CA THR A 343 7.46 7.69 5.74
C THR A 343 8.01 7.00 6.99
N VAL A 344 7.47 7.29 8.17
CA VAL A 344 7.90 6.63 9.40
C VAL A 344 7.56 5.14 9.40
N LYS A 345 6.38 4.78 8.88
CA LYS A 345 5.98 3.38 8.70
C LYS A 345 6.93 2.63 7.77
N TYR A 346 7.29 3.23 6.64
CA TYR A 346 8.26 2.66 5.68
C TYR A 346 9.64 2.44 6.32
N LEU A 347 10.06 3.35 7.20
CA LEU A 347 11.34 3.27 7.92
C LEU A 347 11.29 2.38 9.17
N ASN A 348 10.16 1.72 9.46
CA ASN A 348 9.89 0.98 10.69
C ASN A 348 10.19 1.83 11.95
N GLY A 349 9.64 3.03 12.03
CA GLY A 349 9.72 3.91 13.21
C GLY A 349 8.36 4.03 13.93
N ASN A 350 8.33 4.82 15.00
CA ASN A 350 7.10 5.04 15.78
C ASN A 350 6.10 5.96 15.05
N THR A 351 5.05 5.37 14.51
CA THR A 351 4.02 6.07 13.74
C THR A 351 3.12 6.99 14.57
N ILE A 352 3.02 6.79 15.88
CA ILE A 352 2.24 7.67 16.77
C ILE A 352 2.93 9.03 16.88
N LEU A 353 4.26 9.04 17.06
CA LEU A 353 5.05 10.26 17.06
C LEU A 353 4.97 11.00 15.72
N ALA A 354 4.89 10.24 14.62
CA ALA A 354 4.70 10.78 13.28
C ALA A 354 3.38 11.55 13.16
N ILE A 355 2.26 10.97 13.61
CA ILE A 355 0.95 11.64 13.59
C ILE A 355 0.98 12.90 14.44
N PHE A 356 1.51 12.82 15.66
CA PHE A 356 1.58 13.96 16.58
C PHE A 356 2.43 15.11 16.02
N ALA A 357 3.65 14.83 15.53
CA ALA A 357 4.49 15.83 14.87
C ALA A 357 3.80 16.42 13.64
N GLY A 358 3.08 15.59 12.87
CA GLY A 358 2.34 16.05 11.70
C GLY A 358 1.27 17.08 12.06
N LEU A 359 0.46 16.78 13.08
CA LEU A 359 -0.56 17.70 13.57
C LEU A 359 0.03 19.03 14.07
N ILE A 360 1.18 18.98 14.75
CA ILE A 360 1.91 20.19 15.18
C ILE A 360 2.35 21.03 13.98
N LEU A 361 2.96 20.41 12.97
CA LEU A 361 3.46 21.11 11.77
C LEU A 361 2.34 21.69 10.91
N THR A 362 1.11 21.18 11.02
CA THR A 362 -0.10 21.74 10.40
C THR A 362 -0.88 22.70 11.29
N SER A 363 -0.40 23.02 12.50
CA SER A 363 -1.19 23.77 13.48
C SER A 363 -1.30 25.25 13.11
N ARG A 364 -2.55 25.73 12.99
CA ARG A 364 -2.86 27.16 12.84
C ARG A 364 -2.70 27.98 14.12
N ILE A 365 -2.40 27.34 15.25
CA ILE A 365 -2.13 28.04 16.52
C ILE A 365 -0.95 29.01 16.37
N LEU A 366 -0.03 28.74 15.43
CA LEU A 366 1.04 29.65 15.02
C LEU A 366 0.57 31.05 14.57
N PHE A 367 -0.73 31.24 14.27
CA PHE A 367 -1.29 32.46 13.68
C PHE A 367 -2.46 33.05 14.48
N VAL A 368 -2.79 32.53 15.66
CA VAL A 368 -3.95 32.99 16.42
C VAL A 368 -3.65 34.34 17.09
N GLY A 369 -4.48 35.35 16.81
CA GLY A 369 -4.57 36.58 17.60
C GLY A 369 -3.62 37.73 17.23
N VAL A 370 -2.94 37.68 16.08
CA VAL A 370 -1.98 38.71 15.68
C VAL A 370 -2.36 39.30 14.33
N LEU A 371 -2.70 40.60 14.32
CA LEU A 371 -2.90 41.36 13.08
C LEU A 371 -1.54 41.73 12.48
N PRO A 372 -1.34 41.62 11.15
CA PRO A 372 -0.11 42.06 10.51
C PRO A 372 0.13 43.54 10.80
N THR A 373 1.24 43.86 11.47
CA THR A 373 1.65 45.26 11.66
C THR A 373 2.25 45.77 10.35
N GLY A 374 1.58 46.76 9.75
CA GLY A 374 1.95 47.36 8.47
C GLY A 374 3.17 48.28 8.57
N THR A 375 4.36 47.70 8.70
CA THR A 375 5.63 48.40 8.50
C THR A 375 6.43 47.73 7.38
N GLU A 376 7.00 48.52 6.47
CA GLU A 376 7.81 48.06 5.31
C GLU A 376 9.14 47.39 5.72
N GLU A 377 9.49 47.42 7.01
CA GLU A 377 10.65 46.72 7.56
C GLU A 377 10.22 45.69 8.62
N TRP A 378 10.41 44.40 8.31
CA TRP A 378 10.20 43.29 9.23
C TRP A 378 11.52 42.85 9.88
N SER A 379 11.47 42.52 11.18
CA SER A 379 12.60 41.97 11.92
C SER A 379 12.41 40.48 12.25
N PHE A 380 13.51 39.76 12.48
CA PHE A 380 13.50 38.31 12.76
C PHE A 380 12.51 37.99 13.89
N GLY A 381 11.61 37.03 13.64
CA GLY A 381 10.61 36.59 14.61
C GLY A 381 9.38 37.49 14.71
N GLN A 382 9.17 38.46 13.81
CA GLN A 382 7.90 39.18 13.70
C GLN A 382 6.94 38.48 12.75
N LEU A 383 5.65 38.46 13.10
CA LEU A 383 4.62 38.03 12.18
C LEU A 383 4.44 39.08 11.08
N MET A 384 4.59 38.66 9.83
CA MET A 384 4.43 39.51 8.67
C MET A 384 3.38 38.96 7.72
N SER A 385 2.83 39.86 6.90
CA SER A 385 1.98 39.53 5.76
C SER A 385 2.36 40.43 4.60
N GLU A 386 3.00 39.87 3.59
CA GLU A 386 3.42 40.56 2.37
C GLU A 386 2.42 40.25 1.25
N THR A 387 1.81 41.27 0.66
CA THR A 387 0.80 41.12 -0.39
C THR A 387 1.43 40.90 -1.76
N LYS A 388 2.63 41.43 -2.03
CA LYS A 388 3.33 41.29 -3.33
C LYS A 388 3.60 39.82 -3.68
N TYR A 389 3.98 39.04 -2.68
CA TYR A 389 4.26 37.60 -2.81
C TYR A 389 3.21 36.73 -2.11
N GLY A 390 2.22 37.33 -1.44
CA GLY A 390 1.16 36.68 -0.67
C GLY A 390 1.68 35.80 0.48
N ILE A 391 2.78 36.19 1.11
CA ILE A 391 3.46 35.39 2.14
C ILE A 391 3.05 35.90 3.52
N SER A 392 2.42 35.04 4.30
CA SER A 392 2.17 35.29 5.71
C SER A 392 2.91 34.27 6.58
N GLY A 393 3.54 34.76 7.65
CA GLY A 393 4.37 33.93 8.51
C GLY A 393 5.30 34.72 9.41
N TRP A 394 6.02 33.97 10.23
CA TRP A 394 7.04 34.53 11.12
C TRP A 394 8.31 34.79 10.32
N PHE A 395 8.66 36.05 10.13
CA PHE A 395 9.80 36.46 9.33
C PHE A 395 11.11 35.88 9.88
N LEU A 396 11.91 35.29 9.01
CA LEU A 396 13.26 34.84 9.31
C LEU A 396 14.28 35.83 8.76
N PHE A 397 14.34 35.94 7.44
CA PHE A 397 15.23 36.84 6.72
C PHE A 397 14.66 37.09 5.33
N ARG A 398 15.19 38.09 4.61
CA ARG A 398 14.83 38.35 3.22
C ARG A 398 15.97 37.98 2.28
N ILE A 399 15.62 37.50 1.09
CA ILE A 399 16.54 37.28 -0.02
C ILE A 399 16.13 38.24 -1.14
N SER A 400 16.91 39.29 -1.35
CA SER A 400 16.49 40.42 -2.19
C SER A 400 15.15 40.98 -1.67
N ASP A 401 14.13 41.08 -2.53
CA ASP A 401 12.77 41.49 -2.17
C ASP A 401 11.91 40.38 -1.53
N TYR A 402 12.35 39.12 -1.51
CA TYR A 402 11.50 37.98 -1.13
C TYR A 402 11.64 37.64 0.37
N PRO A 403 10.57 37.72 1.17
CA PRO A 403 10.61 37.37 2.58
C PRO A 403 10.54 35.85 2.80
N VAL A 404 11.49 35.32 3.56
CA VAL A 404 11.48 33.92 4.01
C VAL A 404 10.85 33.85 5.39
N VAL A 405 9.80 33.04 5.53
CA VAL A 405 9.01 32.95 6.77
C VAL A 405 8.85 31.51 7.26
N ILE A 406 8.61 31.35 8.56
CA ILE A 406 8.02 30.14 9.12
C ILE A 406 6.50 30.26 9.00
N LYS A 407 5.88 29.27 8.35
CA LYS A 407 4.43 29.14 8.21
C LYS A 407 3.98 27.73 8.60
N ALA A 408 2.68 27.55 8.85
CA ALA A 408 2.13 26.20 8.96
C ALA A 408 2.31 25.49 7.60
N TYR A 409 2.71 24.23 7.63
CA TYR A 409 3.00 23.47 6.41
C TYR A 409 1.76 22.78 5.84
N GLU A 410 0.59 23.41 5.95
CA GLU A 410 -0.65 22.86 5.39
C GLU A 410 -0.50 22.57 3.89
N GLY A 411 -1.01 21.41 3.45
CA GLY A 411 -0.92 20.97 2.07
C GLY A 411 0.49 20.63 1.56
N SER A 412 1.54 20.80 2.38
CA SER A 412 2.91 20.53 1.97
C SER A 412 3.28 19.06 2.14
N VAL A 413 4.10 18.53 1.23
CA VAL A 413 4.56 17.12 1.26
C VAL A 413 6.00 16.99 1.73
N LEU A 414 6.91 17.82 1.19
CA LEU A 414 8.35 17.71 1.42
C LEU A 414 8.78 17.88 2.90
N PRO A 415 8.26 18.87 3.66
CA PRO A 415 8.62 19.03 5.08
C PRO A 415 8.25 17.80 5.92
N PHE A 416 7.15 17.14 5.58
CA PHE A 416 6.66 15.97 6.30
C PHE A 416 7.46 14.71 5.98
N ILE A 417 7.92 14.56 4.73
CA ILE A 417 8.87 13.48 4.38
C ILE A 417 10.18 13.68 5.17
N LEU A 418 10.72 14.90 5.20
CA LEU A 418 11.92 15.24 5.97
C LEU A 418 11.72 14.95 7.47
N ALA A 419 10.60 15.41 8.05
CA ALA A 419 10.22 15.12 9.42
C ALA A 419 10.18 13.61 9.69
N GLY A 420 9.68 12.82 8.75
CA GLY A 420 9.58 11.36 8.89
C GLY A 420 10.94 10.68 8.97
N PHE A 421 11.91 11.12 8.18
CA PHE A 421 13.30 10.65 8.31
C PHE A 421 13.88 11.03 9.68
N ILE A 422 13.68 12.29 10.12
CA ILE A 422 14.21 12.76 11.41
C ILE A 422 13.61 11.96 12.57
N ILE A 423 12.29 11.73 12.60
CA ILE A 423 11.64 10.92 13.65
C ILE A 423 12.20 9.49 13.64
N ALA A 424 12.24 8.84 12.48
CA ALA A 424 12.63 7.44 12.40
C ALA A 424 14.10 7.19 12.82
N TYR A 425 14.99 8.15 12.57
CA TYR A 425 16.39 8.06 12.99
C TYR A 425 16.59 8.55 14.43
N SER A 426 15.99 9.67 14.83
CA SER A 426 16.15 10.23 16.18
C SER A 426 15.56 9.30 17.26
N ASP A 427 14.40 8.69 17.02
CA ASP A 427 13.77 7.73 17.94
C ASP A 427 14.67 6.52 18.21
N LYS A 428 15.27 5.96 17.14
CA LYS A 428 16.22 4.84 17.25
C LYS A 428 17.52 5.26 17.93
N TRP A 429 18.03 6.44 17.60
CA TRP A 429 19.27 6.97 18.16
C TRP A 429 19.14 7.28 19.66
N ILE A 430 18.07 7.96 20.08
CA ILE A 430 17.84 8.27 21.50
C ILE A 430 17.70 6.98 22.31
N LYS A 431 17.10 5.94 21.72
CA LYS A 431 16.98 4.62 22.34
C LYS A 431 18.31 3.94 22.63
N THR A 432 19.39 4.27 21.93
CA THR A 432 20.68 3.60 22.16
C THR A 432 21.43 4.10 23.40
N TRP A 433 21.15 5.33 23.85
CA TRP A 433 21.91 5.95 24.94
C TRP A 433 21.06 6.36 26.15
N MET A 434 19.73 6.45 26.01
CA MET A 434 18.88 6.94 27.09
C MET A 434 18.54 5.86 28.13
N PRO A 435 18.76 6.11 29.45
CA PRO A 435 18.40 5.18 30.52
C PRO A 435 16.89 4.92 30.61
N SER A 436 16.50 3.70 30.99
CA SER A 436 15.09 3.24 31.02
C SER A 436 14.18 4.06 31.96
N SER A 437 14.72 4.62 33.04
CA SER A 437 13.95 5.43 34.01
C SER A 437 13.47 6.77 33.44
N ILE A 438 14.26 7.37 32.54
CA ILE A 438 13.98 8.66 31.90
C ILE A 438 13.30 8.44 30.53
N ASP A 439 13.50 7.25 29.95
CA ASP A 439 12.99 6.85 28.64
C ASP A 439 11.48 7.11 28.47
N ILE A 440 10.71 6.61 29.44
CA ILE A 440 9.24 6.64 29.44
C ILE A 440 8.70 8.07 29.31
N VAL A 441 9.43 9.05 29.85
CA VAL A 441 8.98 10.44 29.93
C VAL A 441 9.57 11.30 28.80
N PHE A 442 10.88 11.19 28.56
CA PHE A 442 11.58 12.19 27.73
C PHE A 442 11.81 11.76 26.29
N ARG A 443 11.76 10.46 25.92
CA ARG A 443 12.07 10.06 24.53
C ARG A 443 11.19 10.78 23.54
N SER A 444 9.89 10.65 23.72
CA SER A 444 8.89 11.21 22.82
C SER A 444 9.03 12.73 22.73
N ALA A 445 9.24 13.41 23.86
CA ALA A 445 9.43 14.86 23.89
C ALA A 445 10.67 15.31 23.10
N ILE A 446 11.82 14.63 23.30
CA ILE A 446 13.07 14.96 22.61
C ILE A 446 12.96 14.64 21.12
N VAL A 447 12.39 13.49 20.74
CA VAL A 447 12.16 13.14 19.33
C VAL A 447 11.32 14.20 18.63
N ILE A 448 10.21 14.62 19.25
CA ILE A 448 9.33 15.65 18.69
C ILE A 448 10.07 16.99 18.60
N PHE A 449 10.80 17.40 19.65
CA PHE A 449 11.57 18.64 19.64
C PHE A 449 12.64 18.66 18.54
N LEU A 450 13.45 17.60 18.43
CA LEU A 450 14.47 17.43 17.39
C LEU A 450 13.89 17.28 15.99
N THR A 451 12.59 17.02 15.86
CA THR A 451 11.92 16.95 14.56
C THR A 451 11.30 18.30 14.21
N VAL A 452 10.39 18.80 15.04
CA VAL A 452 9.56 19.96 14.72
C VAL A 452 10.40 21.22 14.60
N VAL A 453 11.32 21.47 15.55
CA VAL A 453 12.13 22.71 15.53
C VAL A 453 13.02 22.76 14.29
N PRO A 454 13.85 21.74 13.97
CA PRO A 454 14.62 21.79 12.73
C PRO A 454 13.75 21.86 11.49
N VAL A 455 12.61 21.17 11.44
CA VAL A 455 11.72 21.25 10.27
C VAL A 455 11.17 22.66 10.07
N LEU A 456 10.71 23.36 11.12
CA LEU A 456 10.25 24.75 11.02
C LEU A 456 11.35 25.70 10.51
N PHE A 457 12.57 25.56 11.02
CA PHE A 457 13.68 26.47 10.68
C PHE A 457 14.47 26.08 9.42
N ILE A 458 14.40 24.82 8.97
CA ILE A 458 15.11 24.34 7.77
C ILE A 458 14.15 24.26 6.58
N ALA A 459 12.96 23.67 6.77
CA ALA A 459 12.01 23.51 5.67
C ALA A 459 11.42 24.85 5.23
N GLY A 460 11.24 25.81 6.14
CA GLY A 460 10.78 27.17 5.82
C GLY A 460 11.69 27.86 4.79
N PRO A 461 12.99 28.04 5.09
CA PRO A 461 13.96 28.58 4.13
C PRO A 461 14.11 27.80 2.84
N ILE A 462 14.17 26.46 2.90
CA ILE A 462 14.29 25.64 1.69
C ILE A 462 13.06 25.78 0.81
N LEU A 463 11.86 25.72 1.38
CA LEU A 463 10.62 25.90 0.63
C LEU A 463 10.49 27.33 0.11
N GLY A 464 10.82 28.35 0.91
CA GLY A 464 10.81 29.74 0.45
C GLY A 464 11.76 29.98 -0.72
N LEU A 465 12.97 29.41 -0.69
CA LEU A 465 13.92 29.44 -1.81
C LEU A 465 13.36 28.76 -3.06
N LEU A 466 12.73 27.59 -2.89
CA LEU A 466 12.11 26.85 -3.99
C LEU A 466 10.90 27.61 -4.55
N GLU A 467 10.03 28.14 -3.70
CA GLU A 467 8.88 28.96 -4.07
C GLU A 467 9.35 30.20 -4.85
N TYR A 468 10.37 30.92 -4.36
CA TYR A 468 10.96 32.07 -5.07
C TYR A 468 11.52 31.70 -6.44
N LEU A 469 12.29 30.60 -6.53
CA LEU A 469 12.80 30.10 -7.81
C LEU A 469 11.66 29.77 -8.78
N MET A 470 10.57 29.19 -8.26
CA MET A 470 9.40 28.81 -9.07
C MET A 470 8.61 30.04 -9.51
N VAL A 471 8.45 31.07 -8.68
CA VAL A 471 7.87 32.37 -9.09
C VAL A 471 8.65 32.93 -10.28
N ILE A 472 9.99 32.97 -10.18
CA ILE A 472 10.84 33.45 -11.27
C ILE A 472 10.62 32.62 -12.53
N LEU A 473 10.63 31.29 -12.42
CA LEU A 473 10.44 30.39 -13.57
C LEU A 473 9.07 30.55 -14.22
N VAL A 474 8.00 30.63 -13.42
CA VAL A 474 6.63 30.82 -13.92
C VAL A 474 6.51 32.17 -14.63
N ASN A 475 7.10 33.24 -14.09
CA ASN A 475 7.10 34.55 -14.73
C ASN A 475 7.93 34.57 -16.03
N LEU A 476 9.11 33.94 -16.03
CA LEU A 476 9.95 33.80 -17.22
C LEU A 476 9.24 33.03 -18.33
N LEU A 477 8.59 31.91 -17.99
CA LEU A 477 7.80 31.13 -18.93
C LEU A 477 6.59 31.91 -19.40
N GLY A 478 5.88 32.60 -18.50
CA GLY A 478 4.71 33.42 -18.84
C GLY A 478 5.02 34.60 -19.76
N ALA A 479 6.26 35.11 -19.76
CA ALA A 479 6.70 36.15 -20.68
C ALA A 479 6.94 35.65 -22.12
N ILE A 480 7.05 34.33 -22.33
CA ILE A 480 7.29 33.78 -23.67
C ILE A 480 6.01 33.90 -24.52
N PRO A 481 6.04 34.60 -25.67
CA PRO A 481 4.85 34.90 -26.46
C PRO A 481 4.27 33.66 -27.18
N PHE A 482 3.11 33.87 -27.82
CA PHE A 482 2.42 32.88 -28.66
C PHE A 482 1.99 31.59 -27.94
N GLY A 483 1.86 31.63 -26.61
CA GLY A 483 1.47 30.46 -25.81
C GLY A 483 2.58 29.41 -25.62
N ILE A 484 3.79 29.65 -26.13
CA ILE A 484 4.93 28.72 -26.00
C ILE A 484 5.31 28.55 -24.53
N GLY A 485 5.24 29.62 -23.75
CA GLY A 485 5.43 29.60 -22.30
C GLY A 485 4.52 28.60 -21.59
N VAL A 486 3.22 28.69 -21.85
CA VAL A 486 2.19 27.79 -21.30
C VAL A 486 2.43 26.36 -21.77
N ALA A 487 2.80 26.15 -23.04
CA ALA A 487 3.10 24.82 -23.57
C ALA A 487 4.28 24.14 -22.84
N LEU A 488 5.40 24.85 -22.67
CA LEU A 488 6.58 24.35 -21.97
C LEU A 488 6.27 24.05 -20.51
N PHE A 489 5.53 24.95 -19.84
CA PHE A 489 5.11 24.75 -18.47
C PHE A 489 4.21 23.51 -18.33
N THR A 490 3.28 23.31 -19.26
CA THR A 490 2.40 22.13 -19.30
C THR A 490 3.19 20.82 -19.43
N ILE A 491 4.26 20.80 -20.25
CA ILE A 491 5.14 19.63 -20.43
C ILE A 491 5.87 19.30 -19.12
N ILE A 492 6.31 20.30 -18.37
CA ILE A 492 7.09 20.15 -17.14
C ILE A 492 6.22 19.80 -15.93
N TRP A 493 4.92 20.10 -15.98
CA TRP A 493 4.00 19.90 -14.85
C TRP A 493 3.98 18.46 -14.32
N GLN A 494 3.84 17.45 -15.19
CA GLN A 494 3.76 16.05 -14.75
C GLN A 494 5.08 15.51 -14.16
N PRO A 495 6.26 15.89 -14.69
CA PRO A 495 7.52 15.70 -13.97
C PRO A 495 7.55 16.31 -12.55
N LEU A 496 6.95 17.48 -12.33
CA LEU A 496 6.82 18.07 -10.99
C LEU A 496 5.84 17.31 -10.08
N VAL A 497 4.86 16.61 -10.67
CA VAL A 497 3.97 15.71 -9.92
C VAL A 497 4.75 14.55 -9.31
N LEU A 498 5.73 14.00 -10.04
CA LEU A 498 6.60 12.93 -9.55
C LEU A 498 7.43 13.33 -8.32
N THR A 499 7.79 14.60 -8.20
CA THR A 499 8.61 15.11 -7.08
C THR A 499 7.79 15.65 -5.92
N GLY A 500 6.47 15.81 -6.08
CA GLY A 500 5.59 16.45 -5.09
C GLY A 500 5.70 17.98 -5.01
N VAL A 501 6.66 18.60 -5.72
CA VAL A 501 6.89 20.05 -5.71
C VAL A 501 5.74 20.81 -6.36
N HIS A 502 4.99 20.18 -7.27
CA HIS A 502 3.86 20.77 -7.98
C HIS A 502 2.80 21.41 -7.06
N VAL A 503 2.60 20.94 -5.83
CA VAL A 503 1.62 21.53 -4.90
C VAL A 503 2.05 22.94 -4.47
N ALA A 504 3.33 23.13 -4.16
CA ALA A 504 3.87 24.44 -3.83
C ALA A 504 3.76 25.39 -5.04
N VAL A 505 4.11 24.89 -6.23
CA VAL A 505 4.01 25.67 -7.48
C VAL A 505 2.56 26.06 -7.78
N ALA A 506 1.60 25.15 -7.61
CA ALA A 506 0.18 25.42 -7.77
C ALA A 506 -0.28 26.55 -6.84
N MET A 507 0.08 26.45 -5.55
CA MET A 507 -0.31 27.45 -4.55
C MET A 507 0.23 28.84 -4.90
N THR A 508 1.50 28.93 -5.31
CA THR A 508 2.11 30.19 -5.76
C THR A 508 1.35 30.82 -6.94
N MET A 509 0.86 30.02 -7.89
CA MET A 509 0.09 30.53 -9.03
C MET A 509 -1.37 30.87 -8.69
N MET A 510 -1.94 30.21 -7.69
CA MET A 510 -3.31 30.47 -7.20
C MET A 510 -3.39 31.70 -6.31
N LEU A 511 -2.28 32.09 -5.70
CA LEU A 511 -2.25 33.13 -4.68
C LEU A 511 -2.72 34.51 -5.18
N PRO A 512 -2.31 35.03 -6.36
CA PRO A 512 -2.84 36.29 -6.87
C PRO A 512 -4.36 36.26 -7.13
N ILE A 513 -4.91 35.08 -7.46
CA ILE A 513 -6.37 34.89 -7.59
C ILE A 513 -7.03 35.06 -6.21
N ILE A 514 -6.44 34.47 -5.17
CA ILE A 514 -6.99 34.49 -3.80
C ILE A 514 -6.86 35.88 -3.15
N THR A 515 -5.70 36.54 -3.28
CA THR A 515 -5.40 37.78 -2.54
C THR A 515 -5.83 39.05 -3.27
N SER A 516 -5.85 39.00 -4.61
CA SER A 516 -5.95 40.19 -5.45
C SER A 516 -6.90 39.99 -6.63
N ALA A 517 -7.70 38.90 -6.62
CA ALA A 517 -8.63 38.54 -7.68
C ALA A 517 -8.01 38.61 -9.09
N THR A 518 -6.71 38.37 -9.21
CA THR A 518 -5.96 38.53 -10.45
C THR A 518 -5.96 37.20 -11.21
N PRO A 519 -6.54 37.13 -12.43
CA PRO A 519 -6.59 35.89 -13.20
C PRO A 519 -5.20 35.37 -13.57
N SER A 520 -5.07 34.04 -13.66
CA SER A 520 -3.79 33.39 -13.96
C SER A 520 -3.78 32.75 -15.36
N PRO A 521 -2.86 33.15 -16.26
CA PRO A 521 -2.69 32.52 -17.58
C PRO A 521 -1.93 31.18 -17.53
N MET A 522 -1.24 30.88 -16.42
CA MET A 522 -0.44 29.65 -16.28
C MET A 522 -1.23 28.50 -15.68
N LEU A 523 -2.26 28.79 -14.89
CA LEU A 523 -3.05 27.76 -14.20
C LEU A 523 -3.81 26.78 -15.12
N PRO A 524 -4.28 27.17 -16.33
CA PRO A 524 -4.83 26.23 -17.31
C PRO A 524 -3.87 25.07 -17.65
N ALA A 525 -2.56 25.32 -17.64
CA ALA A 525 -1.55 24.29 -17.92
C ALA A 525 -1.66 23.08 -16.99
N VAL A 526 -2.03 23.30 -15.73
CA VAL A 526 -2.14 22.25 -14.70
C VAL A 526 -3.16 21.19 -15.14
N THR A 527 -4.38 21.62 -15.45
CA THR A 527 -5.47 20.70 -15.82
C THR A 527 -5.24 20.09 -17.21
N ILE A 528 -4.66 20.84 -18.15
CA ILE A 528 -4.34 20.30 -19.49
C ILE A 528 -3.27 19.20 -19.40
N ALA A 529 -2.26 19.37 -18.53
CA ALA A 529 -1.25 18.36 -18.31
C ALA A 529 -1.87 17.03 -17.82
N VAL A 530 -2.91 17.10 -16.99
CA VAL A 530 -3.68 15.92 -16.56
C VAL A 530 -4.36 15.25 -17.76
N MET A 531 -5.01 16.03 -18.62
CA MET A 531 -5.68 15.52 -19.82
C MET A 531 -4.71 14.83 -20.78
N GLY A 532 -3.45 15.27 -20.85
CA GLY A 532 -2.40 14.59 -21.64
C GLY A 532 -2.10 13.19 -21.12
N GLN A 533 -1.96 13.03 -19.80
CA GLN A 533 -1.75 11.72 -19.17
C GLN A 533 -2.98 10.81 -19.30
N LEU A 534 -4.18 11.38 -19.13
CA LEU A 534 -5.45 10.69 -19.33
C LEU A 534 -5.60 10.19 -20.78
N GLY A 535 -5.36 11.05 -21.77
CA GLY A 535 -5.43 10.69 -23.19
C GLY A 535 -4.44 9.59 -23.57
N THR A 536 -3.26 9.59 -22.95
CA THR A 536 -2.28 8.51 -23.12
C THR A 536 -2.81 7.18 -22.58
N VAL A 537 -3.41 7.16 -21.39
CA VAL A 537 -4.00 5.94 -20.83
C VAL A 537 -5.17 5.43 -21.66
N ILE A 538 -6.01 6.34 -22.19
CA ILE A 538 -7.06 5.98 -23.14
C ILE A 538 -6.44 5.34 -24.40
N GLY A 539 -5.38 5.94 -24.95
CA GLY A 539 -4.62 5.39 -26.07
C GLY A 539 -4.08 3.99 -25.77
N ILE A 540 -3.49 3.77 -24.59
CA ILE A 540 -3.02 2.44 -24.18
C ILE A 540 -4.19 1.45 -24.09
N ALA A 541 -5.31 1.84 -23.49
CA ALA A 541 -6.49 0.98 -23.36
C ALA A 541 -7.02 0.52 -24.74
N ILE A 542 -6.97 1.39 -25.74
CA ILE A 542 -7.35 1.08 -27.12
C ILE A 542 -6.31 0.14 -27.75
N PHE A 543 -5.03 0.52 -27.79
CA PHE A 543 -4.02 -0.13 -28.62
C PHE A 543 -3.28 -1.30 -27.98
N THR A 544 -3.30 -1.46 -26.65
CA THR A 544 -2.59 -2.56 -25.99
C THR A 544 -3.16 -3.92 -26.39
N LYS A 545 -2.29 -4.91 -26.57
CA LYS A 545 -2.71 -6.29 -26.80
C LYS A 545 -2.69 -7.12 -25.52
N ASN A 546 -2.15 -6.56 -24.43
CA ASN A 546 -2.14 -7.18 -23.13
C ASN A 546 -3.49 -6.96 -22.42
N GLY A 547 -4.26 -8.04 -22.23
CA GLY A 547 -5.58 -7.99 -21.59
C GLY A 547 -5.53 -7.44 -20.15
N ASN A 548 -4.47 -7.76 -19.40
CA ASN A 548 -4.29 -7.26 -18.03
C ASN A 548 -4.01 -5.75 -18.02
N LEU A 549 -3.10 -5.28 -18.88
CA LEU A 549 -2.78 -3.85 -18.98
C LEU A 549 -4.00 -3.04 -19.45
N ARG A 550 -4.78 -3.58 -20.40
CA ARG A 550 -6.06 -2.96 -20.81
C ARG A 550 -7.01 -2.81 -19.63
N GLY A 551 -7.18 -3.86 -18.83
CA GLY A 551 -8.04 -3.81 -17.64
C GLY A 551 -7.59 -2.76 -16.63
N LEU A 552 -6.29 -2.68 -16.34
CA LEU A 552 -5.71 -1.65 -15.48
C LEU A 552 -5.94 -0.24 -16.03
N ALA A 553 -5.71 -0.04 -17.32
CA ALA A 553 -5.92 1.24 -18.00
C ALA A 553 -7.37 1.73 -17.87
N LEU A 554 -8.34 0.86 -18.16
CA LEU A 554 -9.76 1.20 -18.07
C LEU A 554 -10.19 1.57 -16.63
N ASN A 555 -9.64 0.87 -15.63
CA ASN A 555 -9.96 1.15 -14.22
C ASN A 555 -9.37 2.48 -13.72
N ALA A 556 -8.30 2.98 -14.33
CA ALA A 556 -7.63 4.22 -13.91
C ALA A 556 -8.24 5.48 -14.54
N ILE A 557 -8.97 5.35 -15.66
CA ILE A 557 -9.59 6.49 -16.40
C ILE A 557 -10.44 7.39 -15.50
N PRO A 558 -11.37 6.87 -14.65
CA PRO A 558 -12.23 7.73 -13.84
C PRO A 558 -11.45 8.70 -12.95
N ALA A 559 -10.32 8.28 -12.37
CA ALA A 559 -9.50 9.15 -11.54
C ALA A 559 -8.91 10.33 -12.34
N GLY A 560 -8.40 10.08 -13.55
CA GLY A 560 -7.84 11.12 -14.40
C GLY A 560 -8.86 12.12 -14.92
N VAL A 561 -10.11 11.68 -15.14
CA VAL A 561 -11.21 12.60 -15.53
C VAL A 561 -11.43 13.68 -14.47
N PHE A 562 -11.28 13.34 -13.19
CA PHE A 562 -11.41 14.27 -12.06
C PHE A 562 -10.08 14.95 -11.66
N GLY A 563 -9.05 14.89 -12.51
CA GLY A 563 -7.81 15.61 -12.26
C GLY A 563 -6.78 14.86 -11.40
N ILE A 564 -7.06 13.61 -11.02
CA ILE A 564 -6.16 12.78 -10.20
C ILE A 564 -5.29 11.93 -11.13
N THR A 565 -3.99 12.24 -11.18
CA THR A 565 -3.07 11.62 -12.17
C THR A 565 -2.22 10.50 -11.60
N GLU A 566 -2.12 10.39 -10.28
CA GLU A 566 -1.23 9.46 -9.58
C GLU A 566 -1.53 7.99 -9.94
N PRO A 567 -2.79 7.52 -9.98
CA PRO A 567 -3.09 6.14 -10.39
C PRO A 567 -2.70 5.84 -11.84
N ILE A 568 -2.78 6.85 -12.71
CA ILE A 568 -2.48 6.76 -14.14
C ILE A 568 -0.96 6.76 -14.37
N ILE A 569 -0.26 7.71 -13.75
CA ILE A 569 1.19 7.87 -13.88
C ILE A 569 1.89 6.64 -13.30
N TYR A 570 1.69 6.35 -12.02
CA TYR A 570 2.42 5.29 -11.34
C TYR A 570 1.96 3.90 -11.76
N GLY A 571 0.68 3.73 -12.08
CA GLY A 571 0.12 2.43 -12.46
C GLY A 571 0.43 2.01 -13.89
N ILE A 572 0.50 2.96 -14.84
CA ILE A 572 0.46 2.64 -16.28
C ILE A 572 1.54 3.39 -17.07
N ASN A 573 1.59 4.72 -16.99
CA ASN A 573 2.40 5.53 -17.90
C ASN A 573 3.90 5.52 -17.57
N LEU A 574 4.25 5.62 -16.28
CA LEU A 574 5.64 5.68 -15.80
C LEU A 574 6.39 4.34 -15.94
N PRO A 575 5.79 3.16 -15.65
CA PRO A 575 6.48 1.87 -15.82
C PRO A 575 7.08 1.65 -17.22
N LYS A 576 6.44 2.16 -18.28
CA LYS A 576 6.95 2.08 -19.65
C LYS A 576 7.68 3.34 -20.13
N VAL A 577 7.72 4.42 -19.33
CA VAL A 577 8.35 5.74 -19.54
C VAL A 577 7.88 6.50 -20.79
N LYS A 578 7.88 5.88 -21.96
CA LYS A 578 7.40 6.47 -23.22
C LYS A 578 5.98 6.99 -23.13
N PRO A 579 5.00 6.25 -22.56
CA PRO A 579 3.66 6.79 -22.46
C PRO A 579 3.60 8.02 -21.56
N PHE A 580 4.36 8.04 -20.46
CA PHE A 580 4.46 9.24 -19.63
C PHE A 580 4.96 10.46 -20.42
N ILE A 581 6.00 10.30 -21.25
CA ILE A 581 6.52 11.37 -22.12
C ILE A 581 5.47 11.81 -23.15
N ILE A 582 4.77 10.86 -23.77
CA ILE A 582 3.68 11.16 -24.72
C ILE A 582 2.63 12.05 -24.06
N GLY A 583 2.21 11.71 -22.84
CA GLY A 583 1.24 12.52 -22.10
C GLY A 583 1.73 13.94 -21.80
N CYS A 584 3.02 14.11 -21.50
CA CYS A 584 3.61 15.44 -21.30
C CYS A 584 3.61 16.26 -22.60
N LEU A 585 4.06 15.67 -23.70
CA LEU A 585 4.13 16.33 -25.01
C LEU A 585 2.75 16.71 -25.55
N SER A 586 1.77 15.82 -25.40
CA SER A 586 0.38 16.09 -25.77
C SER A 586 -0.24 17.19 -24.92
N GLY A 587 0.08 17.22 -23.61
CA GLY A 587 -0.28 18.35 -22.76
C GLY A 587 0.27 19.67 -23.29
N GLY A 588 1.53 19.69 -23.76
CA GLY A 588 2.13 20.86 -24.41
C GLY A 588 1.30 21.40 -25.58
N VAL A 589 0.65 20.55 -26.38
CA VAL A 589 -0.23 20.99 -27.48
C VAL A 589 -1.46 21.73 -26.95
N GLY A 590 -2.13 21.20 -25.94
CA GLY A 590 -3.26 21.91 -25.32
C GLY A 590 -2.83 23.21 -24.62
N GLY A 591 -1.67 23.18 -23.96
CA GLY A 591 -1.09 24.35 -23.30
C GLY A 591 -0.80 25.45 -24.32
N LEU A 592 -0.29 25.09 -25.50
CA LEU A 592 -0.06 26.03 -26.59
C LEU A 592 -1.37 26.68 -27.06
N ILE A 593 -2.43 25.89 -27.24
CA ILE A 593 -3.74 26.40 -27.68
C ILE A 593 -4.30 27.39 -26.64
N CYS A 594 -4.35 27.00 -25.36
CA CYS A 594 -4.85 27.88 -24.30
C CYS A 594 -3.99 29.13 -24.14
N GLY A 595 -2.66 29.00 -24.21
CA GLY A 595 -1.75 30.15 -24.10
C GLY A 595 -1.84 31.10 -25.29
N TYR A 596 -2.00 30.57 -26.50
CA TYR A 596 -2.13 31.38 -27.71
C TYR A 596 -3.46 32.15 -27.75
N LEU A 597 -4.54 31.50 -27.30
CA LEU A 597 -5.88 32.09 -27.25
C LEU A 597 -6.14 32.89 -25.97
N GLY A 598 -5.13 33.08 -25.11
CA GLY A 598 -5.21 33.95 -23.93
C GLY A 598 -6.14 33.46 -22.81
N VAL A 599 -6.33 32.14 -22.68
CA VAL A 599 -7.21 31.58 -21.66
C VAL A 599 -6.64 31.82 -20.25
N VAL A 600 -7.41 32.47 -19.39
CA VAL A 600 -7.05 32.75 -17.99
C VAL A 600 -8.03 32.13 -17.02
N GLN A 601 -7.53 31.58 -15.92
CA GLN A 601 -8.34 31.04 -14.83
C GLN A 601 -8.63 32.14 -13.79
N ASN A 602 -9.89 32.28 -13.37
CA ASN A 602 -10.35 33.40 -12.54
C ASN A 602 -10.61 33.02 -11.08
N SER A 603 -10.86 31.74 -10.81
CA SER A 603 -11.12 31.25 -9.46
C SER A 603 -10.34 29.97 -9.15
N VAL A 604 -10.17 29.69 -7.87
CA VAL A 604 -9.57 28.42 -7.41
C VAL A 604 -10.69 27.42 -7.21
N GLY A 605 -10.51 26.20 -7.70
CA GLY A 605 -11.54 25.16 -7.59
C GLY A 605 -11.08 23.79 -8.09
N PRO A 606 -12.02 22.89 -8.41
CA PRO A 606 -11.72 21.50 -8.77
C PRO A 606 -10.86 21.41 -10.04
N GLN A 607 -10.22 20.26 -10.21
CA GLN A 607 -9.36 19.96 -11.37
C GLN A 607 -10.01 18.96 -12.33
N GLY A 608 -9.32 18.62 -13.41
CA GLY A 608 -9.82 17.71 -14.43
C GLY A 608 -10.91 18.35 -15.28
N ILE A 609 -11.92 17.56 -15.67
CA ILE A 609 -13.05 18.04 -16.48
C ILE A 609 -13.82 19.18 -15.78
N LEU A 610 -13.87 19.16 -14.45
CA LEU A 610 -14.57 20.16 -13.64
C LEU A 610 -13.79 21.48 -13.52
N ALA A 611 -12.54 21.53 -13.98
CA ALA A 611 -11.78 22.77 -14.01
C ALA A 611 -12.46 23.88 -14.83
N VAL A 612 -13.36 23.52 -15.76
CA VAL A 612 -14.18 24.47 -16.53
C VAL A 612 -15.01 25.41 -15.64
N LEU A 613 -15.29 25.02 -14.39
CA LEU A 613 -16.01 25.82 -13.41
C LEU A 613 -15.17 26.99 -12.86
N ASN A 614 -13.85 26.95 -13.05
CA ASN A 614 -12.91 27.95 -12.52
C ASN A 614 -12.74 29.19 -13.44
N TYR A 615 -13.56 29.27 -14.49
CA TYR A 615 -13.49 30.27 -15.54
C TYR A 615 -14.81 31.03 -15.58
N ASP A 616 -14.80 32.35 -15.70
CA ASP A 616 -16.03 33.14 -15.73
C ASP A 616 -16.53 33.28 -17.16
N GLU A 617 -15.62 33.65 -18.07
CA GLU A 617 -15.95 33.86 -19.48
C GLU A 617 -16.37 32.55 -20.18
N PRO A 618 -17.56 32.51 -20.81
CA PRO A 618 -18.01 31.34 -21.55
C PRO A 618 -17.06 30.92 -22.68
N MET A 619 -16.41 31.90 -23.32
CA MET A 619 -15.46 31.63 -24.40
C MET A 619 -14.23 30.87 -23.87
N HIS A 620 -13.68 31.27 -22.72
CA HIS A 620 -12.56 30.55 -22.06
C HIS A 620 -12.94 29.11 -21.70
N LYS A 621 -14.18 28.87 -21.25
CA LYS A 621 -14.69 27.51 -21.00
C LYS A 621 -14.67 26.65 -22.25
N VAL A 622 -15.17 27.19 -23.36
CA VAL A 622 -15.23 26.48 -24.65
C VAL A 622 -13.81 26.19 -25.15
N ILE A 623 -12.91 27.17 -25.12
CA ILE A 623 -11.53 26.99 -25.57
C ILE A 623 -10.79 25.96 -24.71
N LEU A 624 -11.01 25.95 -23.40
CA LEU A 624 -10.44 24.94 -22.50
C LEU A 624 -10.91 23.53 -22.88
N LEU A 625 -12.22 23.34 -23.11
CA LEU A 625 -12.76 22.04 -23.52
C LEU A 625 -12.23 21.59 -24.88
N LEU A 626 -12.11 22.50 -25.85
CA LEU A 626 -11.47 22.21 -27.13
C LEU A 626 -10.00 21.83 -26.97
N SER A 627 -9.29 22.49 -26.05
CA SER A 627 -7.90 22.17 -25.72
C SER A 627 -7.77 20.81 -25.05
N PHE A 628 -8.75 20.39 -24.23
CA PHE A 628 -8.81 19.03 -23.68
C PHE A 628 -8.99 17.99 -24.78
N LEU A 629 -9.92 18.22 -25.71
CA LEU A 629 -10.15 17.32 -26.84
C LEU A 629 -8.91 17.22 -27.75
N ALA A 630 -8.26 18.34 -28.05
CA ALA A 630 -7.01 18.37 -28.81
C ALA A 630 -5.88 17.61 -28.08
N THR A 631 -5.75 17.82 -26.78
CA THR A 631 -4.75 17.15 -25.93
C THR A 631 -4.97 15.65 -25.89
N ILE A 632 -6.21 15.20 -25.65
CA ILE A 632 -6.56 13.78 -25.62
C ILE A 632 -6.38 13.16 -27.01
N GLY A 633 -6.83 13.84 -28.06
CA GLY A 633 -6.68 13.38 -29.44
C GLY A 633 -5.22 13.23 -29.84
N THR A 634 -4.38 14.23 -29.57
CA THR A 634 -2.94 14.13 -29.83
C THR A 634 -2.26 13.06 -28.98
N ALA A 635 -2.67 12.85 -27.73
CA ALA A 635 -2.15 11.78 -26.89
C ALA A 635 -2.49 10.40 -27.44
N ILE A 636 -3.72 10.19 -27.91
CA ILE A 636 -4.14 8.93 -28.56
C ILE A 636 -3.35 8.72 -29.86
N LEU A 637 -3.19 9.76 -30.70
CA LEU A 637 -2.43 9.69 -31.94
C LEU A 637 -0.94 9.38 -31.70
N LEU A 638 -0.29 10.09 -30.78
CA LEU A 638 1.11 9.82 -30.44
C LEU A 638 1.26 8.43 -29.81
N THR A 639 0.29 8.00 -29.01
CA THR A 639 0.26 6.63 -28.49
C THR A 639 0.18 5.62 -29.63
N PHE A 640 -0.67 5.83 -30.64
CA PHE A 640 -0.75 4.95 -31.81
C PHE A 640 0.60 4.77 -32.52
N PHE A 641 1.35 5.86 -32.75
CA PHE A 641 2.62 5.81 -33.48
C PHE A 641 3.81 5.31 -32.64
N PHE A 642 3.89 5.71 -31.37
CA PHE A 642 5.09 5.53 -30.56
C PHE A 642 4.97 4.44 -29.48
N TYR A 643 3.76 4.04 -29.12
CA TYR A 643 3.55 2.94 -28.17
C TYR A 643 3.98 1.61 -28.78
N LYS A 644 4.76 0.85 -28.01
CA LYS A 644 5.13 -0.52 -28.34
C LYS A 644 4.88 -1.38 -27.12
N GLU A 645 4.21 -2.51 -27.33
CA GLU A 645 3.88 -3.44 -26.24
C GLU A 645 5.14 -3.96 -25.55
N ARG A 646 6.13 -4.34 -26.37
CA ARG A 646 7.40 -4.91 -25.95
C ARG A 646 8.56 -4.41 -26.80
N LYS A 647 9.79 -4.61 -26.31
CA LYS A 647 11.01 -4.42 -27.09
C LYS A 647 11.16 -5.58 -28.08
N ASN A 648 11.84 -5.34 -29.19
CA ASN A 648 12.14 -6.36 -30.19
C ASN A 648 13.45 -7.09 -29.81
N GLU A 649 13.42 -8.42 -29.79
CA GLU A 649 14.48 -9.33 -29.35
C GLU A 649 15.81 -9.00 -30.01
N TYR A 650 15.83 -8.95 -31.35
CA TYR A 650 17.00 -8.59 -32.14
C TYR A 650 17.55 -7.21 -31.77
N LYS A 651 16.69 -6.19 -31.67
CA LYS A 651 17.14 -4.84 -31.30
C LYS A 651 17.73 -4.79 -29.89
N VAL A 652 17.12 -5.49 -28.93
CA VAL A 652 17.66 -5.57 -27.58
C VAL A 652 19.01 -6.26 -27.60
N ALA A 653 19.14 -7.41 -28.28
CA ALA A 653 20.42 -8.12 -28.40
C ALA A 653 21.52 -7.23 -28.99
N VAL A 654 21.22 -6.48 -30.06
CA VAL A 654 22.15 -5.51 -30.66
C VAL A 654 22.52 -4.40 -29.68
N ASP A 655 21.56 -3.88 -28.90
CA ASP A 655 21.84 -2.86 -27.88
C ASP A 655 22.72 -3.39 -26.75
N VAL A 656 22.57 -4.67 -26.37
CA VAL A 656 23.47 -5.35 -25.44
C VAL A 656 24.86 -5.49 -26.04
N SER A 657 24.96 -5.96 -27.28
CA SER A 657 26.23 -6.07 -28.00
C SER A 657 26.96 -4.72 -28.06
N LYS A 658 26.26 -3.62 -28.38
CA LYS A 658 26.83 -2.26 -28.39
C LYS A 658 27.31 -1.78 -27.02
N LYS A 659 26.67 -2.20 -25.92
CA LYS A 659 27.12 -1.86 -24.56
C LYS A 659 28.43 -2.55 -24.25
N ILE A 660 28.56 -3.84 -24.62
CA ILE A 660 29.79 -4.60 -24.45
C ILE A 660 30.89 -4.02 -25.36
N GLU A 661 30.58 -3.74 -26.63
CA GLU A 661 31.49 -3.08 -27.58
C GLU A 661 32.08 -1.78 -27.04
N LYS A 662 31.23 -0.90 -26.47
CA LYS A 662 31.68 0.34 -25.83
C LYS A 662 32.57 0.11 -24.62
N LEU A 663 32.36 -0.97 -23.87
CA LEU A 663 33.23 -1.35 -22.76
C LEU A 663 34.58 -1.85 -23.27
N LEU A 664 34.59 -2.76 -24.24
CA LEU A 664 35.81 -3.29 -24.86
C LEU A 664 36.65 -2.18 -25.51
N LYS A 665 36.01 -1.21 -26.18
CA LYS A 665 36.66 0.00 -26.73
C LYS A 665 37.31 0.85 -25.64
N LYS A 666 36.67 1.01 -24.49
CA LYS A 666 37.24 1.75 -23.35
C LYS A 666 38.42 1.02 -22.71
N MET A 667 38.49 -0.30 -22.85
CA MET A 667 39.55 -1.14 -22.31
C MET A 667 40.73 -1.34 -23.28
N ASN A 668 40.65 -0.84 -24.52
CA ASN A 668 41.61 -1.15 -25.60
C ASN A 668 41.84 -2.67 -25.76
N SER A 669 40.78 -3.47 -25.66
CA SER A 669 40.87 -4.94 -25.74
C SER A 669 41.18 -5.41 -27.16
N GLU A 670 42.19 -6.28 -27.32
CA GLU A 670 42.53 -6.97 -28.58
C GLU A 670 41.38 -7.86 -29.09
N SER A 671 40.49 -8.31 -28.19
CA SER A 671 39.33 -9.15 -28.51
C SER A 671 38.19 -8.38 -29.20
N LEU A 672 38.33 -7.07 -29.45
CA LEU A 672 37.28 -6.23 -30.01
C LEU A 672 36.87 -6.67 -31.43
N GLU A 673 37.83 -6.96 -32.32
CA GLU A 673 37.51 -7.40 -33.70
C GLU A 673 36.80 -8.75 -33.72
N TRP A 674 37.26 -9.69 -32.88
CA TRP A 674 36.60 -10.97 -32.69
C TRP A 674 35.17 -10.79 -32.17
N PHE A 675 34.97 -9.89 -31.18
CA PHE A 675 33.65 -9.59 -30.64
C PHE A 675 32.71 -8.96 -31.67
N GLU A 676 33.17 -7.98 -32.46
CA GLU A 676 32.34 -7.31 -33.47
C GLU A 676 31.86 -8.29 -34.56
N LYS A 677 32.66 -9.30 -34.90
CA LYS A 677 32.29 -10.37 -35.84
C LYS A 677 31.25 -11.33 -35.22
N ASN A 678 31.50 -11.85 -34.03
CA ASN A 678 30.66 -12.87 -33.41
C ASN A 678 29.35 -12.32 -32.81
N SER A 679 29.35 -11.07 -32.33
CA SER A 679 28.13 -10.42 -31.81
C SER A 679 27.06 -10.19 -32.87
N LYS A 680 27.45 -10.01 -34.13
CA LYS A 680 26.53 -9.93 -35.28
C LYS A 680 25.87 -11.26 -35.57
N ASP A 681 26.62 -12.36 -35.47
CA ASP A 681 26.12 -13.72 -35.70
C ASP A 681 25.04 -14.09 -34.66
N ILE A 682 25.32 -13.90 -33.37
CA ILE A 682 24.35 -14.09 -32.28
C ILE A 682 23.08 -13.26 -32.50
N SER A 683 23.22 -12.01 -32.94
CA SER A 683 22.07 -11.16 -33.23
C SER A 683 21.26 -11.70 -34.42
N LEU A 684 21.93 -12.19 -35.47
CA LEU A 684 21.27 -12.79 -36.65
C LEU A 684 20.54 -14.09 -36.28
N GLN A 685 21.13 -14.96 -35.47
CA GLN A 685 20.47 -16.18 -34.97
C GLN A 685 19.13 -15.86 -34.27
N ILE A 686 19.10 -14.81 -33.43
CA ILE A 686 17.86 -14.34 -32.79
C ILE A 686 16.86 -13.79 -33.83
N LYS A 687 17.35 -13.10 -34.87
CA LYS A 687 16.51 -12.55 -35.95
C LYS A 687 15.87 -13.65 -36.80
N ASP A 688 16.58 -14.75 -37.04
CA ASP A 688 16.11 -15.84 -37.89
C ASP A 688 14.97 -16.63 -37.24
N LYS A 689 14.96 -16.72 -35.91
CA LYS A 689 13.89 -17.38 -35.13
C LYS A 689 12.64 -16.50 -34.92
N LYS A 690 12.57 -15.32 -35.56
CA LYS A 690 11.49 -14.32 -35.38
C LYS A 690 10.08 -14.84 -35.63
N GLU A 691 9.89 -15.76 -36.59
CA GLU A 691 8.55 -16.27 -36.91
C GLU A 691 8.00 -17.19 -35.80
N VAL A 692 8.83 -18.05 -35.21
CA VAL A 692 8.45 -18.87 -34.04
C VAL A 692 8.04 -17.97 -32.87
N ILE A 693 8.84 -16.94 -32.59
CA ILE A 693 8.59 -15.97 -31.52
C ILE A 693 7.28 -15.20 -31.75
N LYS A 694 7.00 -14.79 -32.99
CA LYS A 694 5.74 -14.13 -33.35
C LYS A 694 4.52 -15.04 -33.20
N GLU A 695 4.65 -16.31 -33.54
CA GLU A 695 3.55 -17.28 -33.42
C GLU A 695 3.16 -17.47 -31.95
N TYR A 696 4.16 -17.64 -31.09
CA TYR A 696 3.96 -17.69 -29.64
C TYR A 696 3.36 -16.39 -29.09
N GLU A 697 3.85 -15.23 -29.55
CA GLU A 697 3.28 -13.95 -29.14
C GLU A 697 1.78 -13.83 -29.49
N LYS A 698 1.35 -14.30 -30.68
CA LYS A 698 -0.07 -14.30 -31.05
C LYS A 698 -0.89 -15.22 -30.15
N TYR A 699 -0.34 -16.39 -29.79
CA TYR A 699 -0.96 -17.30 -28.83
C TYR A 699 -1.12 -16.61 -27.46
N LEU A 700 -0.05 -16.02 -26.93
CA LEU A 700 -0.05 -15.36 -25.63
C LEU A 700 -1.03 -14.18 -25.58
N GLN A 701 -1.12 -13.38 -26.64
CA GLN A 701 -2.11 -12.29 -26.74
C GLN A 701 -3.56 -12.80 -26.65
N LYS A 702 -3.88 -13.91 -27.32
CA LYS A 702 -5.22 -14.51 -27.26
C LYS A 702 -5.51 -15.07 -25.87
N LEU A 703 -4.54 -15.78 -25.29
CA LEU A 703 -4.63 -16.35 -23.94
C LEU A 703 -4.94 -15.25 -22.91
N LEU A 704 -4.13 -14.19 -22.87
CA LEU A 704 -4.30 -13.07 -21.95
C LEU A 704 -5.62 -12.33 -22.13
N LYS A 705 -6.15 -12.29 -23.37
CA LYS A 705 -7.46 -11.68 -23.64
C LYS A 705 -8.61 -12.52 -23.08
N LEU A 706 -8.53 -13.85 -23.19
CA LEU A 706 -9.50 -14.77 -22.59
C LEU A 706 -9.44 -14.71 -21.07
N GLU A 707 -8.25 -14.75 -20.49
CA GLU A 707 -8.04 -14.64 -19.04
C GLU A 707 -8.59 -13.33 -18.48
N ALA A 708 -8.34 -12.20 -19.15
CA ALA A 708 -8.87 -10.92 -18.72
C ALA A 708 -10.42 -10.87 -18.77
N LYS A 709 -11.04 -11.49 -19.77
CA LYS A 709 -12.51 -11.59 -19.87
C LYS A 709 -13.10 -12.48 -18.76
N ILE A 710 -12.50 -13.64 -18.53
CA ILE A 710 -12.90 -14.56 -17.46
C ILE A 710 -12.80 -13.85 -16.11
N ALA A 711 -11.65 -13.22 -15.83
CA ALA A 711 -11.42 -12.48 -14.60
C ALA A 711 -12.42 -11.32 -14.40
N TYR A 712 -12.77 -10.62 -15.49
CA TYR A 712 -13.79 -9.57 -15.46
C TYR A 712 -15.18 -10.13 -15.09
N LEU A 713 -15.62 -11.20 -15.75
CA LEU A 713 -16.91 -11.83 -15.44
C LEU A 713 -16.95 -12.39 -14.02
N ASN A 714 -15.89 -13.07 -13.57
CA ASN A 714 -15.76 -13.52 -12.18
C ASN A 714 -15.87 -12.34 -11.20
N GLY A 715 -15.25 -11.20 -11.51
CA GLY A 715 -15.35 -10.00 -10.69
C GLY A 715 -16.74 -9.35 -10.67
N VAL A 716 -17.48 -9.40 -11.78
CA VAL A 716 -18.89 -8.96 -11.83
C VAL A 716 -19.76 -9.91 -11.01
N GLU A 717 -19.52 -11.22 -11.13
CA GLU A 717 -20.25 -12.22 -10.38
C GLU A 717 -20.08 -12.03 -8.88
N GLU A 718 -18.82 -11.93 -8.45
CA GLU A 718 -18.42 -11.74 -7.06
C GLU A 718 -19.01 -10.46 -6.46
N LYS A 719 -18.94 -9.32 -7.18
CA LYS A 719 -19.54 -8.05 -6.72
C LYS A 719 -21.05 -8.17 -6.54
N THR A 720 -21.71 -8.89 -7.43
CA THR A 720 -23.17 -9.05 -7.38
C THR A 720 -23.57 -10.02 -6.27
N LYS A 721 -22.87 -11.14 -6.11
CA LYS A 721 -23.02 -12.06 -4.98
C LYS A 721 -22.78 -11.36 -3.65
N ALA A 722 -21.72 -10.56 -3.51
CA ALA A 722 -21.46 -9.81 -2.29
C ALA A 722 -22.58 -8.81 -1.94
N LYS A 723 -23.15 -8.13 -2.95
CA LYS A 723 -24.32 -7.25 -2.76
C LYS A 723 -25.56 -8.03 -2.35
N LEU A 724 -25.84 -9.16 -3.01
CA LEU A 724 -26.98 -10.02 -2.71
C LEU A 724 -26.85 -10.66 -1.33
N TYR A 725 -25.66 -11.12 -0.96
CA TYR A 725 -25.35 -11.64 0.37
C TYR A 725 -25.60 -10.60 1.45
N LYS A 726 -25.03 -9.38 1.32
CA LYS A 726 -25.31 -8.28 2.26
C LYS A 726 -26.80 -7.96 2.37
N LYS A 727 -27.54 -8.02 1.25
CA LYS A 727 -28.99 -7.82 1.24
C LYS A 727 -29.73 -8.97 1.93
N ALA A 728 -29.32 -10.21 1.71
CA ALA A 728 -29.87 -11.41 2.33
C ALA A 728 -29.64 -11.39 3.85
N THR A 729 -28.41 -11.13 4.29
CA THR A 729 -28.06 -11.02 5.71
C THR A 729 -28.83 -9.89 6.39
N LYS A 730 -28.94 -8.71 5.76
CA LYS A 730 -29.73 -7.59 6.32
C LYS A 730 -31.23 -7.90 6.37
N ALA A 731 -31.75 -8.66 5.41
CA ALA A 731 -33.15 -9.06 5.39
C ALA A 731 -33.46 -10.12 6.46
N GLN A 732 -32.54 -11.06 6.71
CA GLN A 732 -32.65 -12.06 7.78
C GLN A 732 -32.61 -11.48 9.19
N VAL A 733 -31.91 -10.35 9.39
CA VAL A 733 -31.81 -9.67 10.69
C VAL A 733 -33.02 -8.76 10.98
N ASN A 734 -33.81 -8.41 9.96
CA ASN A 734 -34.90 -7.45 10.10
C ASN A 734 -36.25 -8.17 10.30
N GLU A 735 -36.69 -8.29 11.56
CA GLU A 735 -37.94 -8.95 11.98
C GLU A 735 -39.23 -8.39 11.33
N LYS A 736 -39.15 -7.25 10.63
CA LYS A 736 -40.28 -6.59 9.95
C LYS A 736 -40.48 -7.03 8.48
N LEU A 737 -39.60 -7.85 7.91
CA LEU A 737 -39.70 -8.31 6.52
C LEU A 737 -40.43 -9.66 6.43
N GLU A 738 -41.37 -9.78 5.48
CA GLU A 738 -42.06 -11.04 5.18
C GLU A 738 -41.05 -12.12 4.75
N GLN A 739 -41.21 -13.34 5.28
CA GLN A 739 -40.33 -14.48 5.04
C GLN A 739 -40.16 -14.79 3.53
N GLU A 740 -41.24 -14.66 2.73
CA GLU A 740 -41.19 -14.84 1.27
C GLU A 740 -40.18 -13.89 0.59
N LYS A 741 -40.07 -12.65 1.04
CA LYS A 741 -39.11 -11.67 0.50
C LYS A 741 -37.68 -12.03 0.90
N ILE A 742 -37.48 -12.64 2.07
CA ILE A 742 -36.18 -13.12 2.53
C ILE A 742 -35.75 -14.30 1.65
N ASP A 743 -36.64 -15.28 1.46
CA ASP A 743 -36.39 -16.49 0.66
C ASP A 743 -36.08 -16.14 -0.80
N MET A 744 -36.82 -15.21 -1.41
CA MET A 744 -36.53 -14.72 -2.76
C MET A 744 -35.13 -14.09 -2.89
N ILE A 745 -34.64 -13.38 -1.87
CA ILE A 745 -33.30 -12.76 -1.90
C ILE A 745 -32.21 -13.81 -1.71
N VAL A 746 -32.44 -14.79 -0.82
CA VAL A 746 -31.54 -15.92 -0.59
C VAL A 746 -31.44 -16.81 -1.82
N GLU A 747 -32.58 -17.15 -2.44
CA GLU A 747 -32.63 -17.93 -3.68
C GLU A 747 -31.93 -17.19 -4.82
N ARG A 748 -32.16 -15.88 -4.96
CA ARG A 748 -31.47 -15.04 -5.94
C ARG A 748 -29.96 -15.01 -5.71
N TYR A 749 -29.50 -14.98 -4.47
CA TYR A 749 -28.07 -15.07 -4.15
C TYR A 749 -27.49 -16.45 -4.52
N ASN A 750 -28.17 -17.52 -4.11
CA ASN A 750 -27.71 -18.89 -4.29
C ASN A 750 -27.72 -19.34 -5.77
N SER A 751 -28.67 -18.85 -6.56
CA SER A 751 -28.83 -19.18 -7.99
C SER A 751 -28.04 -18.26 -8.91
N TYR A 752 -27.63 -17.07 -8.46
CA TYR A 752 -26.90 -16.15 -9.31
C TYR A 752 -25.53 -16.72 -9.65
N SER A 753 -25.30 -16.98 -10.93
CA SER A 753 -24.01 -17.39 -11.45
C SER A 753 -23.83 -16.81 -12.85
N LEU A 754 -22.59 -16.45 -13.20
CA LEU A 754 -22.22 -16.14 -14.58
C LEU A 754 -21.54 -17.33 -15.26
N THR A 755 -21.59 -18.52 -14.66
CA THR A 755 -21.04 -19.78 -15.20
C THR A 755 -21.43 -20.00 -16.67
N ASP A 756 -22.66 -19.70 -17.08
CA ASP A 756 -23.10 -19.86 -18.49
C ASP A 756 -22.33 -18.97 -19.47
N LYS A 757 -21.81 -17.82 -19.00
CA LYS A 757 -20.97 -16.92 -19.79
C LYS A 757 -19.48 -17.20 -19.62
N ILE A 758 -19.08 -17.74 -18.46
CA ILE A 758 -17.69 -18.05 -18.13
C ILE A 758 -17.25 -19.36 -18.76
N ASN A 759 -18.04 -20.44 -18.65
CA ASN A 759 -17.70 -21.78 -19.13
C ASN A 759 -17.35 -21.82 -20.62
N PRO A 760 -18.07 -21.14 -21.53
CA PRO A 760 -17.67 -21.08 -22.93
C PRO A 760 -16.28 -20.47 -23.13
N LEU A 761 -15.92 -19.44 -22.34
CA LEU A 761 -14.61 -18.80 -22.41
C LEU A 761 -13.50 -19.65 -21.78
N VAL A 762 -13.81 -20.39 -20.71
CA VAL A 762 -12.89 -21.36 -20.10
C VAL A 762 -12.62 -22.49 -21.09
N LEU A 763 -13.66 -23.03 -21.74
CA LEU A 763 -13.51 -24.05 -22.77
C LEU A 763 -12.72 -23.52 -23.98
N GLU A 764 -12.97 -22.28 -24.42
CA GLU A 764 -12.18 -21.63 -25.47
C GLU A 764 -10.71 -21.50 -25.07
N LYS A 765 -10.43 -21.16 -23.80
CA LYS A 765 -9.07 -21.10 -23.24
C LYS A 765 -8.41 -22.48 -23.24
N GLU A 766 -9.09 -23.51 -22.76
CA GLU A 766 -8.57 -24.88 -22.70
C GLU A 766 -8.28 -25.43 -24.10
N ASN A 767 -9.21 -25.23 -25.05
CA ASN A 767 -9.01 -25.60 -26.45
C ASN A 767 -7.82 -24.86 -27.06
N LEU A 768 -7.69 -23.54 -26.82
CA LEU A 768 -6.54 -22.77 -27.30
C LEU A 768 -5.21 -23.31 -26.76
N ILE A 769 -5.16 -23.69 -25.47
CA ILE A 769 -3.96 -24.29 -24.86
C ILE A 769 -3.65 -25.65 -25.50
N LYS A 770 -4.68 -26.48 -25.74
CA LYS A 770 -4.53 -27.81 -26.34
C LYS A 770 -4.06 -27.71 -27.80
N ASP A 771 -4.70 -26.87 -28.60
CA ASP A 771 -4.45 -26.71 -30.04
C ASP A 771 -3.10 -26.06 -30.34
N ARG A 772 -2.54 -25.31 -29.39
CA ARG A 772 -1.27 -24.58 -29.55
C ARG A 772 -0.14 -25.15 -28.71
N LYS A 773 -0.29 -26.37 -28.19
CA LYS A 773 0.74 -27.05 -27.39
C LYS A 773 2.07 -27.17 -28.14
N ASP A 774 2.04 -27.45 -29.43
CA ASP A 774 3.25 -27.55 -30.26
C ASP A 774 3.91 -26.19 -30.50
N THR A 775 3.12 -25.12 -30.67
CA THR A 775 3.62 -23.74 -30.74
C THR A 775 4.38 -23.36 -29.46
N VAL A 776 3.83 -23.71 -28.28
CA VAL A 776 4.49 -23.45 -26.98
C VAL A 776 5.79 -24.24 -26.85
N LYS A 777 5.76 -25.55 -27.13
CA LYS A 777 6.97 -26.39 -27.08
C LYS A 777 8.07 -25.91 -28.02
N ASN A 778 7.71 -25.53 -29.25
CA ASN A 778 8.65 -25.02 -30.23
C ASN A 778 9.28 -23.69 -29.75
N TYR A 779 8.49 -22.81 -29.16
CA TYR A 779 8.98 -21.58 -28.54
C TYR A 779 9.93 -21.85 -27.37
N GLU A 780 9.56 -22.69 -26.42
CA GLU A 780 10.41 -23.06 -25.27
C GLU A 780 11.74 -23.66 -25.71
N SER A 781 11.72 -24.57 -26.70
CA SER A 781 12.93 -25.15 -27.27
C SER A 781 13.80 -24.09 -27.95
N THR A 782 13.20 -23.18 -28.71
CA THR A 782 13.91 -22.10 -29.40
C THR A 782 14.52 -21.10 -28.42
N VAL A 783 13.79 -20.71 -27.38
CA VAL A 783 14.28 -19.83 -26.33
C VAL A 783 15.47 -20.47 -25.62
N LYS A 784 15.38 -21.75 -25.27
CA LYS A 784 16.48 -22.48 -24.63
C LYS A 784 17.73 -22.59 -25.52
N GLU A 785 17.56 -22.84 -26.81
CA GLU A 785 18.64 -22.83 -27.80
C GLU A 785 19.35 -21.46 -27.85
N LEU A 786 18.56 -20.37 -27.94
CA LEU A 786 19.09 -19.00 -27.97
C LEU A 786 19.72 -18.57 -26.64
N GLU A 787 19.16 -18.99 -25.51
CA GLU A 787 19.75 -18.75 -24.18
C GLU A 787 21.12 -19.41 -24.06
N ASN A 788 21.24 -20.68 -24.46
CA ASN A 788 22.51 -21.39 -24.45
C ASN A 788 23.55 -20.71 -25.35
N ALA A 789 23.17 -20.40 -26.60
CA ALA A 789 24.06 -19.73 -27.55
C ALA A 789 24.54 -18.36 -27.03
N THR A 790 23.63 -17.56 -26.47
CA THR A 790 23.99 -16.26 -25.89
C THR A 790 24.82 -16.38 -24.62
N PHE A 791 24.59 -17.40 -23.79
CA PHE A 791 25.38 -17.62 -22.57
C PHE A 791 26.79 -18.10 -22.89
N GLU A 792 26.94 -19.03 -23.83
CA GLU A 792 28.24 -19.47 -24.35
C GLU A 792 29.00 -18.29 -24.97
N PHE A 793 28.32 -17.45 -25.75
CA PHE A 793 28.91 -16.24 -26.30
C PHE A 793 29.46 -15.30 -25.21
N VAL A 794 28.69 -15.03 -24.16
CA VAL A 794 29.14 -14.18 -23.04
C VAL A 794 30.29 -14.83 -22.26
N GLU A 795 30.27 -16.15 -22.08
CA GLU A 795 31.38 -16.89 -21.44
C GLU A 795 32.67 -16.80 -22.24
N ASN A 796 32.59 -16.94 -23.56
CA ASN A 796 33.75 -16.82 -24.43
C ASN A 796 34.35 -15.42 -24.36
N ILE A 797 33.53 -14.36 -24.35
CA ILE A 797 34.02 -12.99 -24.14
C ILE A 797 34.71 -12.85 -22.77
N SER A 798 34.10 -13.39 -21.72
CA SER A 798 34.67 -13.32 -20.37
C SER A 798 36.05 -14.00 -20.29
N LYS A 799 36.23 -15.13 -20.98
CA LYS A 799 37.52 -15.84 -21.10
C LYS A 799 38.56 -15.05 -21.90
N GLU A 800 38.18 -14.55 -23.07
CA GLU A 800 39.05 -13.75 -23.95
C GLU A 800 39.56 -12.48 -23.24
N VAL A 801 38.67 -11.79 -22.53
CA VAL A 801 38.98 -10.52 -21.83
C VAL A 801 39.54 -10.76 -20.42
N LYS A 802 39.46 -11.98 -19.90
CA LYS A 802 39.86 -12.39 -18.53
C LYS A 802 39.18 -11.56 -17.44
N LYS A 803 37.88 -11.26 -17.60
CA LYS A 803 37.07 -10.52 -16.63
C LYS A 803 35.76 -11.26 -16.37
N GLU A 804 35.58 -11.74 -15.14
CA GLU A 804 34.36 -12.46 -14.75
C GLU A 804 33.14 -11.55 -14.69
N GLU A 805 33.32 -10.25 -14.48
CA GLU A 805 32.22 -9.28 -14.43
C GLU A 805 31.45 -9.19 -15.76
N ILE A 806 32.03 -9.62 -16.88
CA ILE A 806 31.34 -9.70 -18.17
C ILE A 806 30.19 -10.72 -18.12
N LEU A 807 30.25 -11.75 -17.26
CA LEU A 807 29.20 -12.77 -17.13
C LEU A 807 27.85 -12.18 -16.72
N GLU A 808 27.83 -11.03 -16.04
CA GLU A 808 26.60 -10.32 -15.71
C GLU A 808 25.79 -9.96 -16.97
N PHE A 809 26.44 -9.76 -18.13
CA PHE A 809 25.76 -9.47 -19.40
C PHE A 809 24.85 -10.61 -19.89
N LYS A 810 25.00 -11.84 -19.36
CA LYS A 810 24.03 -12.93 -19.56
C LYS A 810 22.61 -12.49 -19.20
N ASN A 811 22.44 -11.72 -18.12
CA ASN A 811 21.13 -11.22 -17.70
C ASN A 811 20.47 -10.30 -18.75
N LEU A 812 21.27 -9.50 -19.46
CA LEU A 812 20.74 -8.62 -20.51
C LEU A 812 20.41 -9.36 -21.80
N TYR A 813 21.22 -10.35 -22.21
CA TYR A 813 20.86 -11.23 -23.34
C TYR A 813 19.64 -12.10 -23.01
N TRP A 814 19.53 -12.58 -21.77
CA TRP A 814 18.36 -13.30 -21.30
C TRP A 814 17.09 -12.45 -21.47
N ASN A 815 17.12 -11.15 -21.14
CA ASN A 815 15.99 -10.26 -21.41
C ASN A 815 15.71 -10.06 -22.91
N ALA A 816 16.73 -10.13 -23.75
CA ALA A 816 16.57 -10.01 -25.19
C ALA A 816 15.83 -11.23 -25.76
N VAL A 817 16.22 -12.44 -25.35
CA VAL A 817 15.59 -13.69 -25.79
C VAL A 817 14.17 -13.82 -25.21
N ASN A 818 13.97 -13.45 -23.94
CA ASN A 818 12.69 -13.53 -23.25
C ASN A 818 11.82 -12.26 -23.40
N ALA A 819 12.08 -11.41 -24.41
CA ALA A 819 11.43 -10.10 -24.51
C ALA A 819 9.91 -10.16 -24.69
N VAL A 820 9.38 -11.26 -25.25
CA VAL A 820 7.92 -11.49 -25.34
C VAL A 820 7.34 -11.62 -23.94
N GLU A 821 7.77 -12.63 -23.19
CA GLU A 821 7.22 -12.94 -21.88
C GLU A 821 7.47 -11.81 -20.87
N VAL A 822 8.64 -11.19 -20.92
CA VAL A 822 8.94 -9.98 -20.12
C VAL A 822 8.01 -8.82 -20.51
N GLY A 823 7.77 -8.61 -21.81
CA GLY A 823 6.91 -7.53 -22.31
C GLY A 823 5.44 -7.68 -21.94
N TYR A 824 4.94 -8.92 -21.87
CA TYR A 824 3.58 -9.22 -21.43
C TYR A 824 3.43 -9.42 -19.91
N GLY A 825 4.54 -9.40 -19.16
CA GLY A 825 4.57 -9.52 -17.70
C GLY A 825 4.40 -10.94 -17.19
N VAL A 826 4.74 -11.94 -18.01
CA VAL A 826 4.84 -13.36 -17.63
C VAL A 826 6.15 -13.60 -16.88
N LEU A 827 7.25 -13.03 -17.38
CA LEU A 827 8.57 -13.08 -16.77
C LEU A 827 9.04 -11.69 -16.32
N GLU A 828 10.01 -11.64 -15.40
CA GLU A 828 10.61 -10.40 -14.94
C GLU A 828 11.91 -10.06 -15.67
N GLU A 829 12.09 -8.78 -16.02
CA GLU A 829 13.35 -8.29 -16.59
C GLU A 829 14.49 -8.47 -15.57
N LYS A 830 15.50 -9.27 -15.90
CA LYS A 830 16.72 -9.43 -15.11
C LYS A 830 17.57 -8.17 -15.20
N LYS A 831 17.87 -7.55 -14.07
CA LYS A 831 18.68 -6.32 -14.04
C LYS A 831 20.14 -6.66 -13.75
N ILE A 832 21.04 -5.91 -14.37
CA ILE A 832 22.47 -5.94 -14.01
C ILE A 832 22.76 -4.83 -13.02
N TYR A 833 23.47 -5.16 -11.96
CA TYR A 833 23.97 -4.21 -10.98
C TYR A 833 25.47 -4.44 -10.74
N PHE A 834 26.31 -3.61 -11.36
CA PHE A 834 27.73 -3.59 -11.03
C PHE A 834 28.00 -2.79 -9.76
N THR A 835 28.69 -3.40 -8.79
CA THR A 835 29.26 -2.70 -7.63
C THR A 835 30.35 -1.70 -8.07
N LYS A 836 30.72 -0.75 -7.21
CA LYS A 836 31.83 0.19 -7.50
C LYS A 836 33.13 -0.56 -7.81
N GLU A 837 33.39 -1.65 -7.08
CA GLU A 837 34.57 -2.49 -7.25
C GLU A 837 34.54 -3.24 -8.57
N GLN A 838 33.43 -3.90 -8.92
CA GLN A 838 33.25 -4.54 -10.23
C GLN A 838 33.37 -3.54 -11.38
N LYS A 839 32.84 -2.31 -11.25
CA LYS A 839 33.04 -1.26 -12.27
C LYS A 839 34.50 -0.84 -12.39
N ARG A 840 35.24 -0.79 -11.27
CA ARG A 840 36.66 -0.47 -11.27
C ARG A 840 37.47 -1.61 -11.92
N ASN A 841 37.16 -2.85 -11.59
CA ASN A 841 37.80 -4.04 -12.16
C ASN A 841 37.52 -4.19 -13.66
N LEU A 842 36.29 -3.88 -14.09
CA LEU A 842 35.90 -3.85 -15.51
C LEU A 842 36.65 -2.80 -16.33
N LEU A 843 36.98 -1.65 -15.73
CA LEU A 843 37.65 -0.54 -16.41
C LEU A 843 39.16 -0.48 -16.14
N ALA A 844 39.68 -1.33 -15.25
CA ALA A 844 41.10 -1.46 -15.00
C ALA A 844 41.74 -2.10 -16.23
N VAL A 845 42.62 -1.35 -16.88
CA VAL A 845 43.52 -1.84 -17.93
C VAL A 845 44.38 -2.94 -17.31
N ASN A 846 44.51 -4.07 -18.00
CA ASN A 846 45.38 -5.17 -17.57
C ASN A 846 46.85 -4.75 -17.62
#